data_AF-A0A2S0M0Z7-F1
#
_entry.id   AF-A0A2S0M0Z7-F1
#
_cell.length_a   1.000
_cell.length_b   1.000
_cell.length_c   1.000
_cell.angle_alpha   90.00
_cell.angle_beta   90.00
_cell.angle_gamma   90.00
#
_symmetry.space_group_name_H-M   'P 1'
#
loop_
_entity.id
_entity.type
_entity.pdbx_description
1 polymer ?
#
loop_
_entity_poly.entity_id
_entity_poly.type
_entity_poly.pdbx_seq_one_letter_code
_entity_poly.pdbx_strand_id
1 'polypeptide(L)'
;MHRHLGRTPLRSRRVTEVGLAPPRRPGRVARSCRMTALMIDGAGSLDRDDAVTVTERGDGWDATVYVAAVADVVPLGSPADRSALARVHTRYRRSGVKPMLGRELEDAATLSSTQPRPVVAIGMRFTNDGSLTASSISRDLLPAGAAIAYTHQQVGAALSPNSTDPQRAQLSAAYRLARTLIAARRAAGAFAVFDAARGMVTSEEGQLVAMQSGQTPAAYLIVQELMVAANATLARWAIELELPILFRNHVRSAVAPPADALLADVAAELSASPVMTPDALQALTARVNQTLRPATYQPVAIGHFGLQIPAYAHATSPLRRYADLVTQRQVLAQLDGLEPPYAPSVLDDIAEAINSTLRDRAQQISATASATRRKQAATTIASGDYTHTHGRDWLRVLRIAADTALPPSLATEVRRRADAGELDGGQLAVMMRATGHGWPGLLEQVIAAARRVTPHAAASTISAWHQAEDDDRPAPQAEYRQDGPPHDPTFTARVTFAGVASSWTSAASKKLAEREALWEIVEVLAGVRDAPTPADPPQVGDTGLARQPADQATPEGAPVELETLSGKGWLRAARALISDPAGREDELARELRRRADDGTLEPPVVAALLADDSGRWWPLLGELVATMRTTAPHAANSTLSAWQQLRGAPVGSPDLEVRQFGTPHAPLFAIRARLQQWLTSWQCGHAKKAAATQQALWDLVDVIAGNAPPGAVDDAPTAPELEAAADRENGKTIALAHLKRGTGRAAVPPHAEGPLMSSPAEVTASAPPLAHTEVPAQVREHAALVAALGGTPTERAKKYRNAVKSPTAWINNLAAVLHSDAPEVDTTSIEGGYTATITINTPVGAVVGSGAGTNQKTARAVASLGIVLHLFSLT
;
A
#
# COMPACT_ATOMS: atom_id res chain seq x y z
N MET A 1 9.16 42.47 -43.26
CA MET A 1 8.55 43.43 -44.20
C MET A 1 7.05 43.15 -44.29
N HIS A 2 6.23 44.14 -43.92
CA HIS A 2 4.78 44.12 -44.06
C HIS A 2 4.33 44.02 -45.53
N ARG A 3 3.23 43.30 -45.83
CA ARG A 3 1.99 43.85 -46.43
C ARG A 3 0.97 42.79 -46.89
N HIS A 4 -0.30 43.12 -46.59
CA HIS A 4 -1.57 42.92 -47.32
C HIS A 4 -2.05 41.49 -47.61
N LEU A 5 -3.32 41.12 -47.44
CA LEU A 5 -4.60 41.76 -47.83
C LEU A 5 -5.68 41.32 -46.80
N GLY A 6 -6.61 42.15 -46.32
CA GLY A 6 -7.70 42.74 -47.08
C GLY A 6 -9.03 42.09 -46.65
N ARG A 7 -9.78 42.73 -45.74
CA ARG A 7 -11.12 42.32 -45.28
C ARG A 7 -12.16 42.56 -46.38
N THR A 8 -13.11 41.63 -46.52
CA THR A 8 -14.44 41.89 -47.12
C THR A 8 -15.50 41.19 -46.25
N PRO A 9 -16.59 41.87 -45.84
CA PRO A 9 -17.58 41.31 -44.92
C PRO A 9 -18.63 40.49 -45.71
N LEU A 10 -18.81 39.22 -45.35
CA LEU A 10 -19.89 38.40 -45.89
C LEU A 10 -21.18 38.64 -45.09
N ARG A 11 -22.22 38.99 -45.84
CA ARG A 11 -23.59 39.27 -45.44
C ARG A 11 -24.20 38.18 -44.55
N SER A 12 -25.03 38.64 -43.62
CA SER A 12 -25.95 37.87 -42.79
C SER A 12 -26.83 36.95 -43.63
N ARG A 13 -26.54 35.65 -43.61
CA ARG A 13 -27.53 34.61 -43.89
C ARG A 13 -28.20 34.25 -42.57
N ARG A 14 -29.51 34.51 -42.49
CA ARG A 14 -30.38 34.00 -41.42
C ARG A 14 -30.14 32.50 -41.31
N VAL A 15 -29.65 32.07 -40.15
CA VAL A 15 -29.65 30.66 -39.77
C VAL A 15 -31.11 30.30 -39.55
N THR A 16 -31.62 29.48 -40.46
CA THR A 16 -32.90 28.80 -40.36
C THR A 16 -32.91 28.00 -39.05
N GLU A 17 -34.03 28.08 -38.33
CA GLU A 17 -34.33 27.34 -37.11
C GLU A 17 -33.84 25.88 -37.22
N VAL A 18 -32.87 25.53 -36.37
CA VAL A 18 -32.54 24.13 -36.11
C VAL A 18 -33.74 23.57 -35.35
N GLY A 19 -34.62 22.89 -36.06
CA GLY A 19 -35.72 22.14 -35.46
C GLY A 19 -35.14 21.09 -34.50
N LEU A 20 -35.18 21.39 -33.21
CA LEU A 20 -35.05 20.35 -32.19
C LEU A 20 -36.18 19.34 -32.42
N ALA A 21 -35.83 18.09 -32.67
CA ALA A 21 -36.79 17.01 -32.60
C ALA A 21 -37.43 17.03 -31.20
N PRO A 22 -38.76 16.87 -31.08
CA PRO A 22 -39.40 16.86 -29.77
C PRO A 22 -38.81 15.75 -28.90
N PRO A 23 -38.62 15.97 -27.59
CA PRO A 23 -38.11 14.95 -26.68
C PRO A 23 -38.98 13.70 -26.78
N ARG A 24 -38.34 12.54 -26.98
CA ARG A 24 -39.02 11.24 -26.99
C ARG A 24 -39.72 11.07 -25.63
N ARG A 25 -41.03 10.76 -25.66
CA ARG A 25 -41.87 10.72 -24.46
C ARG A 25 -41.34 9.66 -23.48
N PRO A 26 -41.01 9.98 -22.23
CA PRO A 26 -40.64 8.98 -21.23
C PRO A 26 -41.81 8.03 -21.00
N GLY A 27 -41.56 6.73 -21.16
CA GLY A 27 -42.50 5.67 -20.77
C GLY A 27 -42.55 5.59 -19.24
N ARG A 28 -43.73 5.90 -18.69
CA ARG A 28 -44.07 6.14 -17.27
C ARG A 28 -43.79 7.57 -16.76
N VAL A 29 -44.88 8.26 -16.47
CA VAL A 29 -44.91 9.40 -15.54
C VAL A 29 -44.36 8.91 -14.20
N ALA A 30 -43.37 9.62 -13.64
CA ALA A 30 -42.78 9.35 -12.34
C ALA A 30 -43.84 8.94 -11.31
N ARG A 31 -43.57 7.87 -10.55
CA ARG A 31 -44.16 7.75 -9.20
C ARG A 31 -43.86 9.07 -8.52
N SER A 32 -44.91 9.83 -8.14
CA SER A 32 -44.79 11.20 -7.60
C SER A 32 -43.58 11.31 -6.68
N CYS A 33 -42.56 12.08 -7.08
CA CYS A 33 -41.39 12.33 -6.25
C CYS A 33 -41.88 13.15 -5.04
N ARG A 34 -42.19 12.48 -3.93
CA ARG A 34 -42.69 13.14 -2.70
C ARG A 34 -41.57 13.87 -1.95
N MET A 35 -40.30 13.64 -2.31
CA MET A 35 -39.13 14.28 -1.71
C MET A 35 -38.39 15.14 -2.73
N THR A 36 -37.92 16.31 -2.28
CA THR A 36 -37.15 17.25 -3.09
C THR A 36 -35.72 16.74 -3.29
N ALA A 37 -35.26 16.65 -4.54
CA ALA A 37 -33.88 16.29 -4.87
C ALA A 37 -32.91 17.44 -4.59
N LEU A 38 -31.71 17.12 -4.11
CA LEU A 38 -30.68 18.08 -3.72
C LEU A 38 -29.55 18.08 -4.76
N MET A 39 -29.34 19.20 -5.46
CA MET A 39 -28.17 19.42 -6.31
C MET A 39 -27.09 20.10 -5.46
N ILE A 40 -26.03 19.37 -5.07
CA ILE A 40 -24.99 19.87 -4.16
C ILE A 40 -23.73 20.16 -4.95
N ASP A 41 -23.37 21.43 -5.06
CA ASP A 41 -22.31 21.89 -5.95
C ASP A 41 -21.41 22.97 -5.32
N GLY A 42 -20.28 23.25 -5.97
CA GLY A 42 -19.51 24.48 -5.69
C GLY A 42 -20.31 25.75 -6.02
N ALA A 43 -20.04 26.85 -5.32
CA ALA A 43 -20.79 28.12 -5.46
C ALA A 43 -20.78 28.75 -6.88
N GLY A 44 -19.90 28.28 -7.77
CA GLY A 44 -19.82 28.72 -9.17
C GLY A 44 -20.14 27.63 -10.20
N SER A 45 -20.68 26.48 -9.79
CA SER A 45 -21.05 25.40 -10.70
C SER A 45 -22.24 25.80 -11.58
N LEU A 46 -22.07 25.65 -12.89
CA LEU A 46 -23.12 25.88 -13.90
C LEU A 46 -23.56 24.56 -14.55
N ASP A 47 -22.69 23.56 -14.53
CA ASP A 47 -22.80 22.22 -15.09
C ASP A 47 -23.24 21.22 -14.01
N ARG A 48 -24.53 21.24 -13.65
CA ARG A 48 -25.12 20.33 -12.66
C ARG A 48 -25.49 19.01 -13.32
N ASP A 49 -24.64 18.01 -13.13
CA ASP A 49 -24.86 16.66 -13.62
C ASP A 49 -25.85 15.87 -12.75
N ASP A 50 -25.78 16.05 -11.44
CA ASP A 50 -26.44 15.16 -10.49
C ASP A 50 -27.31 15.88 -9.43
N ALA A 51 -28.31 15.15 -8.94
CA ALA A 51 -29.10 15.50 -7.78
C ALA A 51 -29.37 14.25 -6.94
N VAL A 52 -29.55 14.40 -5.63
CA VAL A 52 -29.72 13.27 -4.72
C VAL A 52 -30.94 13.40 -3.82
N THR A 53 -31.61 12.30 -3.55
CA THR A 53 -32.55 12.17 -2.43
C THR A 53 -32.07 11.10 -1.49
N VAL A 54 -32.19 11.31 -0.17
CA VAL A 54 -31.82 10.31 0.84
C VAL A 54 -32.85 10.30 1.97
N THR A 55 -33.38 9.13 2.28
CA THR A 55 -34.31 8.91 3.37
C THR A 55 -33.72 7.86 4.31
N GLU A 56 -33.61 8.21 5.59
CA GLU A 56 -33.33 7.22 6.64
C GLU A 56 -34.59 6.40 6.92
N ARG A 57 -34.42 5.09 7.00
CA ARG A 57 -35.46 4.10 7.34
C ARG A 57 -35.03 3.37 8.60
N GLY A 58 -35.97 2.70 9.27
CA GLY A 58 -35.64 1.91 10.46
C GLY A 58 -34.61 0.79 10.20
N ASP A 59 -34.55 0.31 8.96
CA ASP A 59 -33.69 -0.79 8.49
C ASP A 59 -32.46 -0.33 7.66
N GLY A 60 -32.28 0.98 7.45
CA GLY A 60 -31.18 1.51 6.64
C GLY A 60 -31.52 2.80 5.92
N TRP A 61 -31.23 2.87 4.62
CA TRP A 61 -31.40 4.08 3.82
C TRP A 61 -31.94 3.78 2.42
N ASP A 62 -32.85 4.62 1.95
CA ASP A 62 -33.18 4.71 0.53
C ASP A 62 -32.49 5.96 -0.03
N ALA A 63 -31.67 5.79 -1.05
CA ALA A 63 -31.00 6.87 -1.76
C ALA A 63 -31.35 6.79 -3.26
N THR A 64 -31.43 7.93 -3.92
CA THR A 64 -31.56 7.99 -5.38
C THR A 64 -30.66 9.08 -5.91
N VAL A 65 -29.83 8.73 -6.90
CA VAL A 65 -29.02 9.68 -7.66
C VAL A 65 -29.68 9.87 -9.01
N TYR A 66 -30.04 11.11 -9.32
CA TYR A 66 -30.59 11.52 -10.60
C TYR A 66 -29.47 12.15 -11.41
N VAL A 67 -29.16 11.59 -12.58
CA VAL A 67 -28.13 12.10 -13.48
C VAL A 67 -28.79 12.69 -14.73
N ALA A 68 -28.41 13.91 -15.13
CA ALA A 68 -28.89 14.56 -16.34
C ALA A 68 -28.73 13.67 -17.58
N ALA A 69 -29.80 13.51 -18.38
CA ALA A 69 -29.78 12.73 -19.62
C ALA A 69 -29.14 13.49 -20.80
N VAL A 70 -27.85 13.83 -20.69
CA VAL A 70 -27.09 14.62 -21.67
C VAL A 70 -27.07 13.98 -23.07
N ALA A 71 -27.10 12.65 -23.15
CA ALA A 71 -27.18 11.93 -24.41
C ALA A 71 -28.42 12.31 -25.27
N ASP A 72 -29.50 12.82 -24.65
CA ASP A 72 -30.68 13.30 -25.36
C ASP A 72 -30.42 14.60 -26.14
N VAL A 73 -29.48 15.43 -25.67
CA VAL A 73 -29.12 16.71 -26.31
C VAL A 73 -27.82 16.64 -27.10
N VAL A 74 -27.03 15.57 -26.96
CA VAL A 74 -25.79 15.32 -27.72
C VAL A 74 -25.91 14.04 -28.55
N PRO A 75 -26.52 14.09 -29.74
CA PRO A 75 -26.65 12.93 -30.61
C PRO A 75 -25.30 12.33 -31.01
N LEU A 76 -25.25 10.99 -31.07
CA LEU A 76 -24.10 10.25 -31.57
C LEU A 76 -23.73 10.71 -32.99
N GLY A 77 -22.44 10.97 -33.24
CA GLY A 77 -21.94 11.42 -34.53
C GLY A 77 -22.23 12.90 -34.86
N SER A 78 -22.82 13.66 -33.94
CA SER A 78 -22.98 15.12 -34.12
C SER A 78 -21.62 15.86 -34.07
N PRO A 79 -21.53 17.10 -34.59
CA PRO A 79 -20.32 17.93 -34.40
C PRO A 79 -19.96 18.12 -32.92
N ALA A 80 -20.98 18.22 -32.05
CA ALA A 80 -20.79 18.33 -30.60
C ALA A 80 -20.17 17.06 -30.01
N ASP A 81 -20.65 15.89 -30.42
CA ASP A 81 -20.10 14.59 -30.01
C ASP A 81 -18.62 14.42 -30.40
N ARG A 82 -18.27 14.72 -31.65
CA ARG A 82 -16.87 14.69 -32.11
C ARG A 82 -15.98 15.65 -31.33
N SER A 83 -16.49 16.86 -31.03
CA SER A 83 -15.75 17.82 -30.19
C SER A 83 -15.62 17.32 -28.75
N ALA A 84 -16.64 16.66 -28.20
CA ALA A 84 -16.61 16.09 -26.86
C ALA A 84 -15.58 14.97 -26.76
N LEU A 85 -15.51 14.05 -27.74
CA LEU A 85 -14.48 13.02 -27.84
C LEU A 85 -13.07 13.62 -27.89
N ALA A 86 -12.84 14.61 -28.77
CA ALA A 86 -11.53 15.28 -28.86
C ALA A 86 -11.14 16.00 -27.56
N ARG A 87 -12.11 16.50 -26.79
CA ARG A 87 -11.88 17.16 -25.50
C ARG A 87 -11.76 16.18 -24.35
N VAL A 88 -12.40 15.01 -24.40
CA VAL A 88 -12.51 13.97 -23.36
C VAL A 88 -13.21 14.42 -22.07
N HIS A 89 -12.87 15.60 -21.54
CA HIS A 89 -13.45 16.14 -20.31
C HIS A 89 -13.38 17.67 -20.26
N THR A 90 -14.19 18.28 -19.39
CA THR A 90 -14.13 19.69 -19.03
C THR A 90 -12.84 19.97 -18.25
N ARG A 91 -12.11 21.03 -18.64
CA ARG A 91 -10.81 21.37 -18.05
C ARG A 91 -10.97 22.57 -17.11
N TYR A 92 -10.75 22.34 -15.83
CA TYR A 92 -10.76 23.40 -14.81
C TYR A 92 -9.33 23.95 -14.66
N ARG A 93 -9.10 25.20 -15.06
CA ARG A 93 -7.81 25.91 -14.91
C ARG A 93 -7.99 27.13 -14.01
N ARG A 94 -6.88 27.61 -13.43
CA ARG A 94 -6.89 28.91 -12.70
C ARG A 94 -7.38 30.07 -13.57
N SER A 95 -7.13 30.02 -14.88
CA SER A 95 -7.56 31.02 -15.86
C SER A 95 -9.02 30.87 -16.31
N GLY A 96 -9.77 29.91 -15.76
CA GLY A 96 -11.17 29.63 -16.13
C GLY A 96 -11.42 28.19 -16.55
N VAL A 97 -12.70 27.89 -16.80
CA VAL A 97 -13.18 26.56 -17.21
C VAL A 97 -13.22 26.48 -18.73
N LYS A 98 -12.66 25.40 -19.30
CA LYS A 98 -12.81 25.06 -20.72
C LYS A 98 -13.76 23.85 -20.83
N PRO A 99 -15.05 24.08 -21.09
CA PRO A 99 -16.06 23.02 -21.04
C PRO A 99 -15.84 21.94 -22.10
N MET A 100 -16.25 20.71 -21.80
CA MET A 100 -16.31 19.63 -22.78
C MET A 100 -17.35 19.95 -23.85
N LEU A 101 -18.51 20.41 -23.41
CA LEU A 101 -19.62 20.78 -24.27
C LEU A 101 -19.63 22.29 -24.52
N GLY A 102 -20.54 22.74 -25.39
CA GLY A 102 -20.80 24.17 -25.58
C GLY A 102 -21.87 24.64 -24.61
N ARG A 103 -21.85 25.93 -24.25
CA ARG A 103 -22.77 26.50 -23.25
C ARG A 103 -24.24 26.22 -23.55
N GLU A 104 -24.66 26.29 -24.82
CA GLU A 104 -26.04 26.00 -25.22
C GLU A 104 -26.47 24.55 -24.89
N LEU A 105 -25.56 23.57 -25.04
CA LEU A 105 -25.83 22.17 -24.73
C LEU A 105 -25.79 21.91 -23.22
N GLU A 106 -24.89 22.59 -22.51
CA GLU A 106 -24.86 22.55 -21.05
C GLU A 106 -26.15 23.13 -20.47
N ASP A 107 -26.57 24.32 -20.93
CA ASP A 107 -27.82 24.96 -20.51
C ASP A 107 -29.06 24.11 -20.87
N ALA A 108 -29.00 23.32 -21.94
CA ALA A 108 -30.07 22.41 -22.35
C ALA A 108 -30.19 21.14 -21.51
N ALA A 109 -29.12 20.67 -20.87
CA ALA A 109 -29.10 19.42 -20.11
C ALA A 109 -28.92 19.57 -18.60
N THR A 110 -28.23 20.63 -18.14
CA THR A 110 -27.94 20.90 -16.72
C THR A 110 -29.21 20.84 -15.88
N LEU A 111 -29.14 20.14 -14.74
CA LEU A 111 -30.27 20.01 -13.84
C LEU A 111 -30.73 21.39 -13.34
N SER A 112 -32.05 21.55 -13.21
CA SER A 112 -32.68 22.84 -12.93
C SER A 112 -33.77 22.69 -11.87
N SER A 113 -33.84 23.68 -10.97
CA SER A 113 -34.97 23.80 -10.04
C SER A 113 -36.22 24.35 -10.70
N THR A 114 -36.12 24.97 -11.89
CA THR A 114 -37.21 25.70 -12.54
C THR A 114 -37.72 25.05 -13.82
N GLN A 115 -37.01 24.05 -14.36
CA GLN A 115 -37.38 23.38 -15.60
C GLN A 115 -37.44 21.87 -15.41
N PRO A 116 -38.37 21.17 -16.07
CA PRO A 116 -38.38 19.72 -16.06
C PRO A 116 -37.16 19.19 -16.84
N ARG A 117 -36.48 18.18 -16.29
CA ARG A 117 -35.27 17.61 -16.90
C ARG A 117 -35.35 16.08 -17.01
N PRO A 118 -35.06 15.50 -18.19
CA PRO A 118 -34.91 14.06 -18.31
C PRO A 118 -33.66 13.61 -17.56
N VAL A 119 -33.78 12.51 -16.84
CA VAL A 119 -32.71 11.97 -15.99
C VAL A 119 -32.62 10.46 -16.10
N VAL A 120 -31.43 9.94 -15.83
CA VAL A 120 -31.23 8.54 -15.43
C VAL A 120 -31.26 8.50 -13.90
N ALA A 121 -32.27 7.86 -13.33
CA ALA A 121 -32.42 7.68 -11.89
C ALA A 121 -31.79 6.34 -11.46
N ILE A 122 -30.86 6.41 -10.51
CA ILE A 122 -30.18 5.27 -9.91
C ILE A 122 -30.65 5.17 -8.46
N GLY A 123 -31.68 4.35 -8.25
CA GLY A 123 -32.22 4.04 -6.92
C GLY A 123 -31.36 2.99 -6.23
N MET A 124 -31.04 3.22 -4.97
CA MET A 124 -30.18 2.37 -4.15
C MET A 124 -30.77 2.23 -2.75
N ARG A 125 -30.88 1.00 -2.26
CA ARG A 125 -31.28 0.70 -0.88
C ARG A 125 -30.10 0.14 -0.12
N PHE A 126 -29.76 0.78 0.99
CA PHE A 126 -28.66 0.38 1.86
C PHE A 126 -29.21 -0.12 3.20
N THR A 127 -28.57 -1.14 3.78
CA THR A 127 -28.72 -1.50 5.20
C THR A 127 -27.98 -0.51 6.07
N ASN A 128 -28.23 -0.54 7.39
CA ASN A 128 -27.57 0.30 8.41
C ASN A 128 -26.02 0.22 8.44
N ASP A 129 -25.40 -0.78 7.82
CA ASP A 129 -23.93 -0.89 7.71
C ASP A 129 -23.39 -0.41 6.36
N GLY A 130 -24.25 0.09 5.47
CA GLY A 130 -23.89 0.61 4.16
C GLY A 130 -23.86 -0.44 3.05
N SER A 131 -24.30 -1.68 3.31
CA SER A 131 -24.39 -2.72 2.28
C SER A 131 -25.60 -2.48 1.36
N LEU A 132 -25.39 -2.57 0.05
CA LEU A 132 -26.43 -2.35 -0.97
C LEU A 132 -27.31 -3.60 -1.12
N THR A 133 -28.59 -3.51 -0.78
CA THR A 133 -29.55 -4.64 -0.80
C THR A 133 -30.50 -4.63 -1.98
N ALA A 134 -30.76 -3.46 -2.57
CA ALA A 134 -31.54 -3.37 -3.80
C ALA A 134 -31.08 -2.17 -4.62
N SER A 135 -31.22 -2.29 -5.94
CA SER A 135 -30.97 -1.18 -6.86
C SER A 135 -31.95 -1.20 -8.02
N SER A 136 -32.21 -0.01 -8.59
CA SER A 136 -33.01 0.15 -9.79
C SER A 136 -32.44 1.26 -10.65
N ILE A 137 -32.32 1.01 -11.95
CA ILE A 137 -31.90 2.01 -12.92
C ILE A 137 -33.12 2.28 -13.82
N SER A 138 -33.51 3.53 -13.96
CA SER A 138 -34.65 3.91 -14.80
C SER A 138 -34.44 5.26 -15.48
N ARG A 139 -35.07 5.44 -16.64
CA ARG A 139 -35.23 6.74 -17.24
C ARG A 139 -36.42 7.44 -16.59
N ASP A 140 -36.23 8.68 -16.16
CA ASP A 140 -37.27 9.46 -15.47
C ASP A 140 -37.27 10.93 -15.95
N LEU A 141 -38.24 11.70 -15.48
CA LEU A 141 -38.35 13.14 -15.68
C LEU A 141 -38.43 13.82 -14.32
N LEU A 142 -37.38 14.56 -13.95
CA LEU A 142 -37.36 15.38 -12.74
C LEU A 142 -38.22 16.64 -12.98
N PRO A 143 -39.37 16.83 -12.31
CA PRO A 143 -40.25 17.95 -12.58
C PRO A 143 -39.65 19.30 -12.15
N ALA A 144 -40.13 20.39 -12.76
CA ALA A 144 -39.84 21.74 -12.25
C ALA A 144 -40.31 21.86 -10.79
N GLY A 145 -39.49 22.46 -9.93
CA GLY A 145 -39.74 22.59 -8.49
C GLY A 145 -39.44 21.35 -7.65
N ALA A 146 -39.09 20.21 -8.26
CA ALA A 146 -38.77 18.97 -7.53
C ALA A 146 -37.29 18.86 -7.11
N ALA A 147 -36.46 19.84 -7.48
CA ALA A 147 -35.04 19.89 -7.14
C ALA A 147 -34.63 21.27 -6.61
N ILE A 148 -33.67 21.30 -5.69
CA ILE A 148 -33.13 22.52 -5.10
C ILE A 148 -31.60 22.48 -5.11
N ALA A 149 -30.98 23.62 -5.43
CA ALA A 149 -29.52 23.75 -5.44
C ALA A 149 -29.00 24.17 -4.06
N TYR A 150 -27.93 23.52 -3.63
CA TYR A 150 -27.16 23.83 -2.44
C TYR A 150 -25.70 24.04 -2.81
N THR A 151 -25.09 25.10 -2.29
CA THR A 151 -23.63 25.21 -2.25
C THR A 151 -23.06 24.37 -1.10
N HIS A 152 -21.79 23.99 -1.20
CA HIS A 152 -21.11 23.30 -0.08
C HIS A 152 -21.21 24.08 1.25
N GLN A 153 -21.14 25.41 1.21
CA GLN A 153 -21.30 26.27 2.39
C GLN A 153 -22.72 26.21 2.96
N GLN A 154 -23.74 26.23 2.09
CA GLN A 154 -25.14 26.12 2.51
C GLN A 154 -25.44 24.76 3.15
N VAL A 155 -24.88 23.66 2.65
CA VAL A 155 -24.99 22.35 3.31
C VAL A 155 -24.39 22.39 4.72
N GLY A 156 -23.22 23.00 4.89
CA GLY A 156 -22.59 23.16 6.21
C GLY A 156 -23.46 23.96 7.18
N ALA A 157 -24.06 25.06 6.71
CA ALA A 157 -25.00 25.86 7.50
C ALA A 157 -26.27 25.08 7.85
N ALA A 158 -26.83 24.35 6.88
CA ALA A 158 -28.06 23.56 7.03
C ALA A 158 -27.90 22.41 8.03
N LEU A 159 -26.70 21.84 8.17
CA LEU A 159 -26.38 20.78 9.13
C LEU A 159 -26.05 21.29 10.55
N SER A 160 -26.03 22.60 10.77
CA SER A 160 -25.76 23.15 12.11
C SER A 160 -26.87 22.80 13.12
N PRO A 161 -26.57 22.67 14.43
CA PRO A 161 -27.53 22.21 15.45
C PRO A 161 -28.84 23.00 15.52
N ASN A 162 -28.81 24.30 15.22
CA ASN A 162 -29.95 25.22 15.29
C ASN A 162 -30.52 25.60 13.92
N SER A 163 -30.11 24.92 12.86
CA SER A 163 -30.64 25.16 11.52
C SER A 163 -32.13 24.83 11.44
N THR A 164 -32.90 25.75 10.84
CA THR A 164 -34.32 25.60 10.50
C THR A 164 -34.52 25.22 9.02
N ASP A 165 -33.44 24.85 8.33
CA ASP A 165 -33.50 24.45 6.93
C ASP A 165 -34.49 23.28 6.71
N PRO A 166 -35.48 23.41 5.81
CA PRO A 166 -36.48 22.35 5.58
C PRO A 166 -35.88 21.02 5.14
N GLN A 167 -34.71 21.03 4.50
CA GLN A 167 -34.01 19.85 4.01
C GLN A 167 -33.00 19.29 5.02
N ARG A 168 -32.88 19.87 6.21
CA ARG A 168 -31.93 19.43 7.26
C ARG A 168 -32.03 17.94 7.55
N ALA A 169 -33.24 17.38 7.63
CA ALA A 169 -33.43 15.95 7.89
C ALA A 169 -32.83 15.07 6.77
N GLN A 170 -33.10 15.42 5.52
CA GLN A 170 -32.55 14.73 4.35
C GLN A 170 -31.03 14.92 4.25
N LEU A 171 -30.50 16.13 4.45
CA LEU A 171 -29.06 16.40 4.46
C LEU A 171 -28.34 15.63 5.58
N SER A 172 -28.96 15.55 6.76
CA SER A 172 -28.43 14.77 7.88
C SER A 172 -28.41 13.28 7.55
N ALA A 173 -29.49 12.75 6.97
CA ALA A 173 -29.55 11.37 6.50
C ALA A 173 -28.48 11.09 5.43
N ALA A 174 -28.34 11.97 4.44
CA ALA A 174 -27.31 11.88 3.40
C ALA A 174 -25.89 11.89 3.99
N TYR A 175 -25.61 12.76 4.96
CA TYR A 175 -24.31 12.82 5.62
C TYR A 175 -24.03 11.56 6.44
N ARG A 176 -25.02 11.03 7.17
CA ARG A 176 -24.89 9.79 7.93
C ARG A 176 -24.68 8.58 7.02
N LEU A 177 -25.42 8.49 5.91
CA LEU A 177 -25.21 7.47 4.89
C LEU A 177 -23.79 7.58 4.30
N ALA A 178 -23.35 8.77 3.89
CA ALA A 178 -22.02 8.97 3.32
C ALA A 178 -20.89 8.59 4.29
N ARG A 179 -21.03 8.92 5.58
CA ARG A 179 -20.10 8.46 6.64
C ARG A 179 -20.08 6.94 6.79
N THR A 180 -21.23 6.30 6.61
CA THR A 180 -21.35 4.83 6.67
C THR A 180 -20.68 4.20 5.45
N LEU A 181 -20.91 4.74 4.25
CA LEU A 181 -20.31 4.26 3.00
C LEU A 181 -18.78 4.37 3.00
N ILE A 182 -18.21 5.53 3.38
CA ILE A 182 -16.75 5.68 3.46
C ILE A 182 -16.15 4.75 4.52
N ALA A 183 -16.83 4.53 5.65
CA ALA A 183 -16.38 3.61 6.68
C ALA A 183 -16.39 2.15 6.21
N ALA A 184 -17.45 1.74 5.50
CA ALA A 184 -17.56 0.41 4.90
C ALA A 184 -16.45 0.19 3.86
N ARG A 185 -16.22 1.17 2.97
CA ARG A 185 -15.13 1.12 1.98
C ARG A 185 -13.75 1.02 2.63
N ARG A 186 -13.48 1.82 3.67
CA ARG A 186 -12.22 1.72 4.44
C ARG A 186 -12.07 0.34 5.08
N ALA A 187 -13.15 -0.20 5.64
CA ALA A 187 -13.14 -1.55 6.21
C ALA A 187 -12.89 -2.64 5.15
N ALA A 188 -13.28 -2.40 3.90
CA ALA A 188 -12.97 -3.25 2.74
C ALA A 188 -11.55 -3.03 2.18
N GLY A 189 -10.75 -2.12 2.75
CA GLY A 189 -9.36 -1.86 2.33
C GLY A 189 -9.20 -0.76 1.28
N ALA A 190 -10.24 0.05 1.01
CA ALA A 190 -10.16 1.15 0.06
C ALA A 190 -9.16 2.21 0.54
N PHE A 191 -8.37 2.76 -0.39
CA PHE A 191 -7.58 3.96 -0.14
C PHE A 191 -8.52 5.17 -0.11
N ALA A 192 -9.13 5.42 1.05
CA ALA A 192 -10.11 6.47 1.25
C ALA A 192 -9.69 7.41 2.39
N VAL A 193 -8.90 8.43 2.09
CA VAL A 193 -8.50 9.46 3.07
C VAL A 193 -9.58 10.53 3.16
N PHE A 194 -9.90 10.93 4.40
CA PHE A 194 -10.79 12.04 4.74
C PHE A 194 -10.31 12.57 6.09
N ASP A 195 -9.48 13.60 6.03
CA ASP A 195 -8.94 14.35 7.15
C ASP A 195 -9.35 15.81 6.98
N ALA A 196 -10.49 16.16 7.57
CA ALA A 196 -11.03 17.51 7.54
C ALA A 196 -10.13 18.52 8.25
N ALA A 197 -9.36 18.11 9.26
CA ALA A 197 -8.50 19.00 10.05
C ALA A 197 -7.30 19.50 9.23
N ARG A 198 -6.75 18.63 8.38
CA ARG A 198 -5.64 18.96 7.47
C ARG A 198 -6.10 19.32 6.05
N GLY A 199 -7.40 19.32 5.79
CA GLY A 199 -7.98 19.62 4.47
C GLY A 199 -7.57 18.61 3.39
N MET A 200 -7.36 17.34 3.75
CA MET A 200 -6.99 16.29 2.80
C MET A 200 -8.12 15.29 2.63
N VAL A 201 -8.42 14.98 1.38
CA VAL A 201 -9.49 14.05 1.02
C VAL A 201 -9.04 13.20 -0.16
N THR A 202 -9.71 12.08 -0.37
CA THR A 202 -9.58 11.31 -1.61
C THR A 202 -10.63 11.75 -2.61
N SER A 203 -10.35 11.69 -3.90
CA SER A 203 -11.33 11.92 -4.96
C SER A 203 -12.23 10.70 -5.18
N GLU A 204 -13.24 10.84 -6.05
CA GLU A 204 -14.04 9.71 -6.55
C GLU A 204 -13.22 8.63 -7.29
N GLU A 205 -12.00 8.94 -7.73
CA GLU A 205 -11.03 7.96 -8.28
C GLU A 205 -10.03 7.38 -7.25
N GLY A 206 -10.19 7.71 -5.95
CA GLY A 206 -9.26 7.28 -4.91
C GLY A 206 -7.89 7.96 -4.95
N GLN A 207 -7.78 9.14 -5.58
CA GLN A 207 -6.56 9.96 -5.59
C GLN A 207 -6.53 10.88 -4.38
N LEU A 208 -5.38 11.05 -3.72
CA LEU A 208 -5.24 12.01 -2.63
C LEU A 208 -5.22 13.44 -3.17
N VAL A 209 -6.10 14.31 -2.67
CA VAL A 209 -6.26 15.70 -3.09
C VAL A 209 -6.46 16.64 -1.90
N ALA A 210 -6.14 17.92 -2.11
CA ALA A 210 -6.51 18.97 -1.17
C ALA A 210 -8.00 19.31 -1.32
N MET A 211 -8.69 19.48 -0.21
CA MET A 211 -10.03 20.05 -0.18
C MET A 211 -9.93 21.53 -0.61
N GLN A 212 -10.79 21.94 -1.53
CA GLN A 212 -10.76 23.29 -2.09
C GLN A 212 -11.32 24.32 -1.10
N SER A 213 -10.84 25.56 -1.19
CA SER A 213 -11.38 26.68 -0.41
C SER A 213 -12.88 26.85 -0.68
N GLY A 214 -13.68 26.99 0.38
CA GLY A 214 -15.15 27.09 0.30
C GLY A 214 -15.89 25.74 0.28
N GLN A 215 -15.18 24.60 0.17
CA GLN A 215 -15.79 23.29 0.38
C GLN A 215 -15.93 23.01 1.88
N THR A 216 -17.09 22.50 2.30
CA THR A 216 -17.28 21.94 3.63
C THR A 216 -17.07 20.42 3.59
N PRO A 217 -16.48 19.82 4.65
CA PRO A 217 -16.25 18.38 4.68
C PRO A 217 -17.51 17.55 4.50
N ALA A 218 -18.65 18.02 5.04
CA ALA A 218 -19.92 17.31 4.95
C ALA A 218 -20.47 17.24 3.52
N ALA A 219 -20.51 18.38 2.82
CA ALA A 219 -20.99 18.44 1.44
C ALA A 219 -20.13 17.60 0.50
N TYR A 220 -18.80 17.72 0.64
CA TYR A 220 -17.84 16.96 -0.16
C TYR A 220 -18.03 15.45 0.03
N LEU A 221 -18.16 14.99 1.28
CA LEU A 221 -18.34 13.57 1.59
C LEU A 221 -19.67 13.03 1.06
N ILE A 222 -20.77 13.80 1.18
CA ILE A 222 -22.08 13.41 0.65
C ILE A 222 -21.99 13.14 -0.85
N VAL A 223 -21.51 14.12 -1.61
CA VAL A 223 -21.44 14.01 -3.08
C VAL A 223 -20.53 12.86 -3.46
N GLN A 224 -19.30 12.81 -2.93
CA GLN A 224 -18.34 11.76 -3.26
C GLN A 224 -18.91 10.35 -3.06
N GLU A 225 -19.42 10.03 -1.87
CA GLU A 225 -19.80 8.66 -1.56
C GLU A 225 -21.10 8.24 -2.25
N LEU A 226 -22.04 9.16 -2.49
CA LEU A 226 -23.23 8.87 -3.28
C LEU A 226 -22.90 8.68 -4.77
N MET A 227 -21.97 9.46 -5.33
CA MET A 227 -21.54 9.28 -6.72
C MET A 227 -20.77 7.97 -6.91
N VAL A 228 -19.86 7.63 -5.99
CA VAL A 228 -19.14 6.34 -6.02
C VAL A 228 -20.13 5.19 -5.94
N ALA A 229 -21.12 5.26 -5.04
CA ALA A 229 -22.13 4.21 -4.90
C ALA A 229 -23.01 4.08 -6.15
N ALA A 230 -23.43 5.19 -6.77
CA ALA A 230 -24.22 5.17 -7.99
C ALA A 230 -23.42 4.61 -9.19
N ASN A 231 -22.17 5.03 -9.34
CA ASN A 231 -21.23 4.54 -10.34
C ASN A 231 -21.00 3.02 -10.23
N ALA A 232 -20.76 2.52 -9.02
CA ALA A 232 -20.62 1.09 -8.76
C ALA A 232 -21.92 0.30 -9.02
N THR A 233 -23.05 0.87 -8.63
CA THR A 233 -24.38 0.26 -8.84
C THR A 233 -24.71 0.12 -10.32
N LEU A 234 -24.47 1.18 -11.11
CA LEU A 234 -24.70 1.15 -12.55
C LEU A 234 -23.75 0.20 -13.26
N ALA A 235 -22.47 0.15 -12.85
CA ALA A 235 -21.51 -0.80 -13.39
C ALA A 235 -21.94 -2.26 -13.14
N ARG A 236 -22.41 -2.57 -11.92
CA ARG A 236 -22.93 -3.89 -11.58
C ARG A 236 -24.19 -4.23 -12.39
N TRP A 237 -25.14 -3.30 -12.49
CA TRP A 237 -26.34 -3.49 -13.31
C TRP A 237 -26.03 -3.73 -14.78
N ALA A 238 -25.03 -3.05 -15.34
CA ALA A 238 -24.60 -3.29 -16.71
C ALA A 238 -23.99 -4.69 -16.89
N ILE A 239 -23.20 -5.18 -15.92
CA ILE A 239 -22.68 -6.55 -15.93
C ILE A 239 -23.82 -7.58 -15.86
N GLU A 240 -24.78 -7.38 -14.95
CA GLU A 240 -25.94 -8.27 -14.78
C GLU A 240 -26.80 -8.40 -16.05
N LEU A 241 -26.81 -7.37 -16.89
CA LEU A 241 -27.53 -7.35 -18.18
C LEU A 241 -26.65 -7.68 -19.39
N GLU A 242 -25.37 -7.99 -19.18
CA GLU A 242 -24.37 -8.12 -20.25
C GLU A 242 -24.33 -6.88 -21.18
N LEU A 243 -24.66 -5.71 -20.64
CA LEU A 243 -24.70 -4.44 -21.37
C LEU A 243 -23.26 -3.92 -21.56
N PRO A 244 -22.74 -3.83 -22.79
CA PRO A 244 -21.39 -3.34 -23.01
C PRO A 244 -21.31 -1.84 -22.68
N ILE A 245 -20.51 -1.47 -21.68
CA ILE A 245 -20.25 -0.08 -21.26
C ILE A 245 -18.75 0.14 -21.08
N LEU A 246 -18.33 1.40 -20.83
CA LEU A 246 -16.96 1.69 -20.43
C LEU A 246 -16.77 1.58 -18.92
N PHE A 247 -16.02 0.58 -18.49
CA PHE A 247 -15.53 0.46 -17.12
C PHE A 247 -14.31 1.33 -16.89
N ARG A 248 -14.15 1.79 -15.64
CA ARG A 248 -13.02 2.58 -15.16
C ARG A 248 -12.16 1.69 -14.26
N ASN A 249 -11.16 1.05 -14.85
CA ASN A 249 -10.30 0.09 -14.17
C ASN A 249 -9.08 0.77 -13.55
N HIS A 250 -8.71 0.34 -12.36
CA HIS A 250 -7.49 0.77 -11.69
C HIS A 250 -6.78 -0.47 -11.15
N VAL A 251 -5.75 -0.91 -11.89
CA VAL A 251 -4.93 -2.06 -11.52
C VAL A 251 -3.75 -1.63 -10.65
N ARG A 252 -3.40 -2.46 -9.68
CA ARG A 252 -2.23 -2.25 -8.82
C ARG A 252 -0.95 -2.37 -9.66
N SER A 253 0.07 -1.57 -9.37
CA SER A 253 1.41 -1.83 -9.92
C SER A 253 1.96 -3.13 -9.33
N ALA A 254 2.70 -3.94 -10.11
CA ALA A 254 3.28 -5.21 -9.63
C ALA A 254 4.14 -5.04 -8.37
N VAL A 255 4.69 -3.85 -8.15
CA VAL A 255 5.54 -3.47 -7.02
C VAL A 255 4.84 -2.61 -5.96
N ALA A 256 3.55 -2.28 -6.12
CA ALA A 256 2.86 -1.45 -5.14
C ALA A 256 2.73 -2.24 -3.82
N PRO A 257 2.83 -1.64 -2.63
CA PRO A 257 2.45 -2.28 -1.38
C PRO A 257 0.92 -2.46 -1.29
N PRO A 258 0.39 -3.30 -0.37
CA PRO A 258 -1.05 -3.42 -0.23
C PRO A 258 -1.64 -2.11 0.31
N ALA A 259 -2.93 -1.87 0.08
CA ALA A 259 -3.54 -0.55 0.33
C ALA A 259 -3.49 -0.12 1.81
N ASP A 260 -3.51 -1.08 2.74
CA ASP A 260 -3.34 -0.87 4.17
C ASP A 260 -1.93 -0.44 4.56
N ALA A 261 -0.89 -0.99 3.93
CA ALA A 261 0.48 -0.55 4.08
C ALA A 261 0.67 0.88 3.53
N LEU A 262 0.06 1.20 2.38
CA LEU A 262 0.08 2.56 1.84
C LEU A 262 -0.66 3.55 2.76
N LEU A 263 -1.78 3.14 3.36
CA LEU A 263 -2.49 3.91 4.38
C LEU A 263 -1.68 4.07 5.67
N ALA A 264 -0.92 3.04 6.07
CA ALA A 264 -0.03 3.10 7.23
C ALA A 264 1.14 4.05 6.99
N ASP A 265 1.73 4.05 5.79
CA ASP A 265 2.78 4.99 5.39
C ASP A 265 2.26 6.43 5.38
N VAL A 266 1.08 6.64 4.79
CA VAL A 266 0.38 7.94 4.84
C VAL A 266 0.13 8.33 6.29
N ALA A 267 -0.42 7.44 7.12
CA ALA A 267 -0.69 7.72 8.52
C ALA A 267 0.58 8.05 9.31
N ALA A 268 1.68 7.34 9.09
CA ALA A 268 2.97 7.59 9.74
C ALA A 268 3.52 8.98 9.36
N GLU A 269 3.44 9.36 8.08
CA GLU A 269 3.83 10.70 7.62
C GLU A 269 2.95 11.79 8.24
N LEU A 270 1.63 11.55 8.32
CA LEU A 270 0.67 12.46 8.95
C LEU A 270 0.86 12.58 10.47
N SER A 271 1.34 11.52 11.13
CA SER A 271 1.72 11.53 12.53
C SER A 271 3.02 12.30 12.77
N ALA A 272 3.97 12.22 11.84
CA ALA A 272 5.23 12.95 11.90
C ALA A 272 5.08 14.45 11.59
N SER A 273 4.04 14.85 10.85
CA SER A 273 3.81 16.25 10.46
C SER A 273 2.42 16.75 10.89
N PRO A 274 2.32 17.49 12.01
CA PRO A 274 1.03 17.97 12.53
C PRO A 274 0.37 19.02 11.61
N VAL A 275 1.16 19.74 10.80
CA VAL A 275 0.68 20.72 9.81
C VAL A 275 1.00 20.22 8.41
N MET A 276 -0.03 20.04 7.57
CA MET A 276 0.16 19.66 6.18
C MET A 276 0.38 20.89 5.30
N THR A 277 1.62 21.10 4.86
CA THR A 277 1.92 22.15 3.87
C THR A 277 1.56 21.69 2.45
N PRO A 278 1.31 22.61 1.49
CA PRO A 278 1.07 22.24 0.10
C PRO A 278 2.18 21.37 -0.52
N ASP A 279 3.44 21.64 -0.18
CA ASP A 279 4.58 20.89 -0.67
C ASP A 279 4.66 19.48 -0.06
N ALA A 280 4.36 19.34 1.23
CA ALA A 280 4.27 18.06 1.90
C ALA A 280 3.14 17.20 1.32
N LEU A 281 1.96 17.80 1.09
CA LEU A 281 0.84 17.12 0.44
C LEU A 281 1.19 16.70 -0.99
N GLN A 282 1.89 17.55 -1.73
CA GLN A 282 2.33 17.21 -3.08
C GLN A 282 3.36 16.08 -3.07
N ALA A 283 4.31 16.07 -2.12
CA ALA A 283 5.27 14.99 -1.97
C ALA A 283 4.60 13.66 -1.58
N LEU A 284 3.64 13.72 -0.65
CA LEU A 284 2.83 12.57 -0.23
C LEU A 284 2.00 12.01 -1.40
N THR A 285 1.30 12.90 -2.11
CA THR A 285 0.52 12.54 -3.30
C THR A 285 1.40 11.95 -4.39
N ALA A 286 2.60 12.51 -4.63
CA ALA A 286 3.54 11.96 -5.59
C ALA A 286 4.02 10.55 -5.21
N ARG A 287 4.27 10.29 -3.93
CA ARG A 287 4.68 8.98 -3.42
C ARG A 287 3.55 7.94 -3.53
N VAL A 288 2.33 8.33 -3.17
CA VAL A 288 1.11 7.53 -3.36
C VAL A 288 0.87 7.24 -4.85
N ASN A 289 1.09 8.22 -5.71
CA ASN A 289 0.89 8.05 -7.16
C ASN A 289 2.04 7.32 -7.85
N GLN A 290 3.22 7.17 -7.22
CA GLN A 290 4.29 6.30 -7.71
C GLN A 290 3.98 4.82 -7.48
N THR A 291 3.14 4.50 -6.50
CA THR A 291 2.72 3.13 -6.19
C THR A 291 1.46 2.72 -6.93
N LEU A 292 0.60 3.68 -7.32
CA LEU A 292 -0.65 3.45 -8.06
C LEU A 292 -0.48 3.71 -9.56
N ARG A 293 -0.96 2.80 -10.43
CA ARG A 293 -1.03 3.08 -11.88
C ARG A 293 -2.21 4.03 -12.16
N PRO A 294 -2.13 4.90 -13.18
CA PRO A 294 -3.29 5.67 -13.60
C PRO A 294 -4.45 4.75 -13.97
N ALA A 295 -5.67 5.09 -13.54
CA ALA A 295 -6.87 4.37 -13.95
C ALA A 295 -7.10 4.53 -15.47
N THR A 296 -7.65 3.51 -16.11
CA THR A 296 -7.89 3.45 -17.56
C THR A 296 -9.32 3.05 -17.85
N TYR A 297 -9.83 3.46 -19.01
CA TYR A 297 -11.14 3.00 -19.51
C TYR A 297 -10.96 1.73 -20.34
N GLN A 298 -11.86 0.76 -20.18
CA GLN A 298 -11.93 -0.46 -20.98
C GLN A 298 -13.38 -0.97 -21.02
N PRO A 299 -13.81 -1.72 -22.04
CA PRO A 299 -15.14 -2.34 -22.05
C PRO A 299 -15.26 -3.58 -21.17
N VAL A 300 -14.15 -4.03 -20.56
CA VAL A 300 -14.10 -5.17 -19.64
C VAL A 300 -13.90 -4.68 -18.21
N ALA A 301 -14.70 -5.18 -17.27
CA ALA A 301 -14.54 -4.90 -15.85
C ALA A 301 -13.38 -5.71 -15.26
N ILE A 302 -12.36 -5.02 -14.75
CA ILE A 302 -11.23 -5.63 -14.02
C ILE A 302 -11.30 -5.28 -12.54
N GLY A 303 -11.87 -4.10 -12.24
CA GLY A 303 -12.02 -3.58 -10.89
C GLY A 303 -11.13 -2.36 -10.62
N HIS A 304 -11.41 -1.74 -9.48
CA HIS A 304 -10.81 -0.46 -9.11
C HIS A 304 -10.08 -0.54 -7.77
N PHE A 305 -8.77 -0.81 -7.82
CA PHE A 305 -7.92 -1.03 -6.65
C PHE A 305 -8.01 0.09 -5.61
N GLY A 306 -7.87 1.36 -6.03
CA GLY A 306 -7.91 2.50 -5.09
C GLY A 306 -9.24 2.64 -4.34
N LEU A 307 -10.35 2.16 -4.91
CA LEU A 307 -11.68 2.26 -4.31
C LEU A 307 -12.11 0.96 -3.61
N GLN A 308 -11.41 -0.15 -3.87
CA GLN A 308 -11.82 -1.53 -3.53
C GLN A 308 -13.23 -1.86 -4.02
N ILE A 309 -13.49 -1.59 -5.30
CA ILE A 309 -14.77 -1.87 -5.95
C ILE A 309 -14.53 -2.85 -7.12
N PRO A 310 -15.23 -4.00 -7.18
CA PRO A 310 -15.04 -5.01 -8.24
C PRO A 310 -15.44 -4.53 -9.64
N ALA A 311 -16.49 -3.71 -9.74
CA ALA A 311 -16.96 -3.14 -10.98
C ALA A 311 -17.24 -1.66 -10.78
N TYR A 312 -16.54 -0.81 -11.53
CA TYR A 312 -16.66 0.63 -11.43
C TYR A 312 -16.69 1.24 -12.82
N ALA A 313 -17.59 2.20 -13.04
CA ALA A 313 -17.71 2.96 -14.26
C ALA A 313 -17.95 4.42 -13.90
N HIS A 314 -17.58 5.35 -14.77
CA HIS A 314 -18.05 6.73 -14.62
C HIS A 314 -19.38 6.88 -15.35
N ALA A 315 -20.42 7.28 -14.62
CA ALA A 315 -21.76 7.50 -15.15
C ALA A 315 -22.49 8.71 -14.57
N THR A 316 -21.92 9.37 -13.55
CA THR A 316 -22.55 10.48 -12.83
C THR A 316 -22.17 11.87 -13.33
N SER A 317 -21.38 12.00 -14.40
CA SER A 317 -20.98 13.34 -14.90
C SER A 317 -20.87 13.49 -16.43
N PRO A 318 -21.94 13.19 -17.18
CA PRO A 318 -21.95 13.24 -18.65
C PRO A 318 -21.82 14.64 -19.27
N LEU A 319 -22.05 15.75 -18.54
CA LEU A 319 -21.78 17.11 -19.02
C LEU A 319 -20.29 17.40 -19.16
N ARG A 320 -19.47 16.76 -18.31
CA ARG A 320 -18.03 17.06 -18.17
C ARG A 320 -17.10 15.89 -18.46
N ARG A 321 -17.61 14.68 -18.74
CA ARG A 321 -16.81 13.49 -19.09
C ARG A 321 -17.42 12.73 -20.27
N TYR A 322 -16.62 12.48 -21.30
CA TYR A 322 -17.06 11.80 -22.51
C TYR A 322 -17.37 10.32 -22.27
N ALA A 323 -16.61 9.67 -21.38
CA ALA A 323 -16.86 8.28 -21.02
C ALA A 323 -18.28 8.10 -20.42
N ASP A 324 -18.70 9.00 -19.54
CA ASP A 324 -20.04 9.01 -18.96
C ASP A 324 -21.11 9.19 -20.04
N LEU A 325 -20.87 10.06 -21.03
CA LEU A 325 -21.77 10.24 -22.18
C LEU A 325 -21.89 8.97 -23.04
N VAL A 326 -20.78 8.25 -23.25
CA VAL A 326 -20.77 6.95 -23.97
C VAL A 326 -21.54 5.90 -23.19
N THR A 327 -21.25 5.74 -21.89
CA THR A 327 -21.98 4.82 -20.99
C THR A 327 -23.46 5.16 -20.95
N GLN A 328 -23.82 6.44 -20.86
CA GLN A 328 -25.22 6.89 -20.81
C GLN A 328 -26.00 6.53 -22.08
N ARG A 329 -25.36 6.57 -23.27
CA ARG A 329 -26.01 6.15 -24.52
C ARG A 329 -26.38 4.66 -24.51
N GLN A 330 -25.49 3.80 -24.03
CA GLN A 330 -25.77 2.36 -23.88
C GLN A 330 -26.89 2.12 -22.86
N VAL A 331 -26.82 2.81 -21.71
CA VAL A 331 -27.83 2.71 -20.64
C VAL A 331 -29.20 3.15 -21.13
N LEU A 332 -29.31 4.31 -21.77
CA LEU A 332 -30.59 4.82 -22.27
C LEU A 332 -31.16 3.93 -23.39
N ALA A 333 -30.33 3.42 -24.31
CA ALA A 333 -30.79 2.47 -25.32
C ALA A 333 -31.38 1.21 -24.66
N GLN A 334 -30.69 0.63 -23.68
CA GLN A 334 -31.18 -0.51 -22.92
C GLN A 334 -32.51 -0.23 -22.21
N LEU A 335 -32.62 0.94 -21.56
CA LEU A 335 -33.85 1.34 -20.85
C LEU A 335 -35.03 1.61 -21.79
N ASP A 336 -34.75 2.06 -23.01
CA ASP A 336 -35.74 2.30 -24.06
C ASP A 336 -36.12 1.02 -24.83
N GLY A 337 -35.47 -0.12 -24.55
CA GLY A 337 -35.65 -1.36 -25.31
C GLY A 337 -35.09 -1.28 -26.74
N LEU A 338 -34.09 -0.44 -26.96
CA LEU A 338 -33.40 -0.25 -28.22
C LEU A 338 -32.05 -0.99 -28.21
N GLU A 339 -31.55 -1.30 -29.40
CA GLU A 339 -30.22 -1.87 -29.56
C GLU A 339 -29.15 -0.87 -29.07
N PRO A 340 -28.18 -1.30 -28.22
CA PRO A 340 -27.09 -0.45 -27.77
C PRO A 340 -26.30 0.11 -28.97
N PRO A 341 -26.08 1.43 -29.06
CA PRO A 341 -25.48 2.06 -30.24
C PRO A 341 -24.01 1.71 -30.49
N TYR A 342 -23.30 1.10 -29.53
CA TYR A 342 -21.91 0.70 -29.70
C TYR A 342 -21.74 -0.81 -29.52
N ALA A 343 -21.10 -1.43 -30.50
CA ALA A 343 -20.54 -2.77 -30.37
C ALA A 343 -19.32 -2.75 -29.42
N PRO A 344 -18.98 -3.89 -28.78
CA PRO A 344 -17.82 -3.98 -27.89
C PRO A 344 -16.50 -3.50 -28.52
N SER A 345 -16.23 -3.84 -29.78
CA SER A 345 -15.03 -3.39 -30.50
C SER A 345 -14.95 -1.87 -30.66
N VAL A 346 -16.10 -1.22 -30.86
CA VAL A 346 -16.16 0.25 -30.95
C VAL A 346 -15.90 0.89 -29.58
N LEU A 347 -16.34 0.24 -28.49
CA LEU A 347 -16.02 0.70 -27.14
C LEU A 347 -14.52 0.56 -26.82
N ASP A 348 -13.85 -0.49 -27.30
CA ASP A 348 -12.39 -0.61 -27.21
C ASP A 348 -11.68 0.57 -27.89
N ASP A 349 -12.07 0.90 -29.13
CA ASP A 349 -11.50 2.03 -29.87
C ASP A 349 -11.72 3.37 -29.15
N ILE A 350 -12.94 3.59 -28.63
CA ILE A 350 -13.27 4.80 -27.86
C ILE A 350 -12.44 4.84 -26.57
N ALA A 351 -12.34 3.72 -25.86
CA ALA A 351 -11.56 3.60 -24.63
C ALA A 351 -10.10 3.96 -24.87
N GLU A 352 -9.49 3.43 -25.93
CA GLU A 352 -8.10 3.72 -26.27
C GLU A 352 -7.91 5.18 -26.71
N ALA A 353 -8.84 5.76 -27.48
CA ALA A 353 -8.80 7.17 -27.83
C ALA A 353 -8.84 8.09 -26.59
N ILE A 354 -9.70 7.77 -25.63
CA ILE A 354 -9.78 8.47 -24.34
C ILE A 354 -8.46 8.31 -23.58
N ASN A 355 -7.99 7.08 -23.40
CA ASN A 355 -6.79 6.78 -22.63
C ASN A 355 -5.54 7.43 -23.24
N SER A 356 -5.34 7.36 -24.56
CA SER A 356 -4.23 8.01 -25.26
C SER A 356 -4.26 9.52 -25.03
N THR A 357 -5.41 10.15 -25.19
CA THR A 357 -5.57 11.59 -24.97
C THR A 357 -5.24 11.99 -23.53
N LEU A 358 -5.59 11.17 -22.54
CA LEU A 358 -5.23 11.40 -21.13
C LEU A 358 -3.71 11.24 -20.90
N ARG A 359 -3.09 10.21 -21.47
CA ARG A 359 -1.63 9.97 -21.38
C ARG A 359 -0.83 11.12 -22.00
N ASP A 360 -1.17 11.53 -23.22
CA ASP A 360 -0.48 12.61 -23.93
C ASP A 360 -0.54 13.93 -23.15
N ARG A 361 -1.69 14.22 -22.54
CA ARG A 361 -1.87 15.41 -21.71
C ARG A 361 -1.06 15.34 -20.42
N ALA A 362 -1.01 14.19 -19.76
CA ALA A 362 -0.20 14.00 -18.56
C ALA A 362 1.29 14.22 -18.88
N GLN A 363 1.76 13.72 -20.02
CA GLN A 363 3.12 13.97 -20.51
C GLN A 363 3.37 15.46 -20.79
N GLN A 364 2.45 16.16 -21.47
CA GLN A 364 2.56 17.60 -21.73
C GLN A 364 2.60 18.43 -20.44
N ILE A 365 1.77 18.10 -19.44
CA ILE A 365 1.78 18.77 -18.14
C ILE A 365 3.12 18.55 -17.44
N SER A 366 3.61 17.30 -17.42
CA SER A 366 4.91 16.95 -16.82
C SER A 366 6.06 17.68 -17.51
N ALA A 367 6.07 17.73 -18.85
CA ALA A 367 7.07 18.44 -19.64
C ALA A 367 7.04 19.96 -19.37
N THR A 368 5.85 20.56 -19.34
CA THR A 368 5.68 22.00 -19.07
C THR A 368 6.10 22.37 -17.64
N ALA A 369 5.76 21.53 -16.67
CA ALA A 369 6.19 21.71 -15.27
C ALA A 369 7.71 21.58 -15.14
N SER A 370 8.31 20.60 -15.82
CA SER A 370 9.77 20.41 -15.84
C SER A 370 10.48 21.59 -16.51
N ALA A 371 9.97 22.09 -17.63
CA ALA A 371 10.50 23.28 -18.30
C ALA A 371 10.39 24.54 -17.43
N THR A 372 9.24 24.75 -16.77
CA THR A 372 9.04 25.88 -15.83
C THR A 372 10.02 25.81 -14.66
N ARG A 373 10.20 24.64 -14.04
CA ARG A 373 11.16 24.45 -12.94
C ARG A 373 12.60 24.65 -13.39
N ARG A 374 12.95 24.21 -14.61
CA ARG A 374 14.27 24.45 -15.21
C ARG A 374 14.51 25.94 -15.43
N LYS A 375 13.52 26.67 -15.94
CA LYS A 375 13.58 28.12 -16.10
C LYS A 375 13.72 28.84 -14.76
N GLN A 376 12.95 28.44 -13.74
CA GLN A 376 13.04 28.99 -12.40
C GLN A 376 14.45 28.82 -11.81
N ALA A 377 15.00 27.62 -11.87
CA ALA A 377 16.36 27.36 -11.37
C ALA A 377 17.43 28.14 -12.15
N ALA A 378 17.28 28.30 -13.48
CA ALA A 378 18.15 29.18 -14.26
C ALA A 378 18.04 30.65 -13.84
N THR A 379 16.84 31.14 -13.51
CA THR A 379 16.62 32.49 -12.97
C THR A 379 17.26 32.65 -11.59
N THR A 380 17.16 31.65 -10.71
CA THR A 380 17.84 31.63 -9.40
C THR A 380 19.36 31.72 -9.55
N ILE A 381 19.94 30.95 -10.48
CA ILE A 381 21.38 31.02 -10.78
C ILE A 381 21.76 32.44 -11.25
N ALA A 382 20.96 33.03 -12.13
CA ALA A 382 21.21 34.37 -12.66
C ALA A 382 21.05 35.48 -11.63
N SER A 383 20.11 35.35 -10.68
CA SER A 383 19.93 36.33 -9.59
C SER A 383 21.00 36.22 -8.52
N GLY A 384 21.62 35.04 -8.35
CA GLY A 384 22.59 34.77 -7.30
C GLY A 384 21.99 34.73 -5.89
N ASP A 385 20.67 34.70 -5.77
CA ASP A 385 19.94 34.60 -4.50
C ASP A 385 19.42 33.17 -4.30
N TYR A 386 20.04 32.47 -3.35
CA TYR A 386 19.73 31.08 -3.03
C TYR A 386 19.03 30.90 -1.68
N THR A 387 18.65 32.01 -1.02
CA THR A 387 18.11 32.04 0.36
C THR A 387 16.94 31.09 0.58
N HIS A 388 16.06 30.96 -0.42
CA HIS A 388 14.87 30.11 -0.37
C HIS A 388 15.01 28.81 -1.20
N THR A 389 16.22 28.47 -1.63
CA THR A 389 16.47 27.31 -2.50
C THR A 389 16.94 26.11 -1.68
N HIS A 390 16.06 25.13 -1.49
CA HIS A 390 16.33 23.95 -0.66
C HIS A 390 16.00 22.62 -1.37
N GLY A 391 16.53 21.52 -0.85
CA GLY A 391 16.23 20.15 -1.29
C GLY A 391 16.30 19.96 -2.81
N ARG A 392 15.17 19.55 -3.42
CA ARG A 392 15.09 19.24 -4.86
C ARG A 392 15.31 20.44 -5.77
N ASP A 393 15.04 21.66 -5.31
CA ASP A 393 15.26 22.87 -6.10
C ASP A 393 16.75 23.24 -6.12
N TRP A 394 17.43 23.04 -4.99
CA TRP A 394 18.89 23.17 -4.91
C TRP A 394 19.62 22.15 -5.79
N LEU A 395 19.23 20.87 -5.73
CA LEU A 395 19.80 19.84 -6.62
C LEU A 395 19.58 20.18 -8.10
N ARG A 396 18.46 20.83 -8.45
CA ARG A 396 18.18 21.28 -9.82
C ARG A 396 19.07 22.45 -10.24
N VAL A 397 19.32 23.39 -9.34
CA VAL A 397 20.30 24.47 -9.55
C VAL A 397 21.68 23.87 -9.85
N LEU A 398 22.16 22.95 -9.01
CA LEU A 398 23.45 22.27 -9.23
C LEU A 398 23.50 21.54 -10.58
N ARG A 399 22.46 20.77 -10.92
CA ARG A 399 22.38 20.06 -12.21
C ARG A 399 22.40 20.98 -13.43
N ILE A 400 21.76 22.15 -13.35
CA ILE A 400 21.75 23.11 -14.46
C ILE A 400 23.09 23.82 -14.58
N ALA A 401 23.71 24.14 -13.45
CA ALA A 401 24.99 24.84 -13.42
C ALA A 401 26.19 23.92 -13.72
N ALA A 402 26.04 22.60 -13.54
CA ALA A 402 27.11 21.61 -13.67
C ALA A 402 27.86 21.68 -15.00
N ASP A 403 27.17 21.95 -16.10
CA ASP A 403 27.74 22.00 -17.45
C ASP A 403 28.08 23.44 -17.92
N THR A 404 28.06 24.41 -17.01
CA THR A 404 28.29 25.84 -17.31
C THR A 404 29.38 26.42 -16.43
N ALA A 405 29.97 27.55 -16.83
CA ALA A 405 30.95 28.26 -15.99
C ALA A 405 30.32 28.60 -14.63
N LEU A 406 31.00 28.20 -13.55
CA LEU A 406 30.51 28.31 -12.18
C LEU A 406 30.36 29.79 -11.77
N PRO A 407 29.14 30.26 -11.47
CA PRO A 407 28.93 31.63 -11.02
C PRO A 407 29.55 31.89 -9.63
N PRO A 408 30.17 33.06 -9.38
CA PRO A 408 30.79 33.35 -8.08
C PRO A 408 29.81 33.28 -6.91
N SER A 409 28.57 33.74 -7.09
CA SER A 409 27.52 33.65 -6.06
C SER A 409 27.18 32.20 -5.72
N LEU A 410 27.11 31.33 -6.73
CA LEU A 410 26.85 29.91 -6.52
C LEU A 410 28.03 29.24 -5.80
N ALA A 411 29.27 29.58 -6.18
CA ALA A 411 30.46 29.06 -5.52
C ALA A 411 30.50 29.39 -4.02
N THR A 412 30.17 30.64 -3.66
CA THR A 412 30.07 31.09 -2.27
C THR A 412 29.01 30.30 -1.50
N GLU A 413 27.82 30.11 -2.08
CA GLU A 413 26.75 29.39 -1.40
C GLU A 413 27.04 27.89 -1.27
N VAL A 414 27.62 27.24 -2.29
CA VAL A 414 28.05 25.84 -2.22
C VAL A 414 29.05 25.66 -1.08
N ARG A 415 30.02 26.57 -0.94
CA ARG A 415 31.01 26.54 0.15
C ARG A 415 30.36 26.67 1.52
N ARG A 416 29.48 27.67 1.69
CA ARG A 416 28.71 27.87 2.93
C ARG A 416 27.96 26.60 3.33
N ARG A 417 27.28 25.95 2.38
CA ARG A 417 26.54 24.70 2.61
C ARG A 417 27.45 23.54 2.96
N ALA A 418 28.61 23.44 2.31
CA ALA A 418 29.61 22.42 2.63
C ALA A 418 30.14 22.56 4.05
N ASP A 419 30.51 23.78 4.45
CA ASP A 419 30.99 24.09 5.80
C ASP A 419 29.92 23.88 6.88
N ALA A 420 28.64 24.09 6.54
CA ALA A 420 27.51 23.85 7.44
C ALA A 420 27.04 22.38 7.47
N GLY A 421 27.58 21.49 6.62
CA GLY A 421 27.14 20.10 6.53
C GLY A 421 25.75 19.92 5.89
N GLU A 422 25.29 20.89 5.10
CA GLU A 422 23.97 20.91 4.44
C GLU A 422 23.95 20.15 3.10
N LEU A 423 25.10 19.63 2.65
CA LEU A 423 25.23 18.89 1.40
C LEU A 423 25.09 17.38 1.63
N ASP A 424 24.22 16.75 0.85
CA ASP A 424 24.07 15.29 0.82
C ASP A 424 24.92 14.62 -0.27
N GLY A 425 25.02 13.29 -0.22
CA GLY A 425 25.83 12.53 -1.18
C GLY A 425 25.36 12.64 -2.64
N GLY A 426 24.05 12.83 -2.87
CA GLY A 426 23.53 13.03 -4.22
C GLY A 426 23.94 14.38 -4.82
N GLN A 427 23.99 15.43 -3.99
CA GLN A 427 24.48 16.75 -4.38
C GLN A 427 25.98 16.72 -4.67
N LEU A 428 26.78 16.05 -3.83
CA LEU A 428 28.21 15.83 -4.06
C LEU A 428 28.45 15.09 -5.39
N ALA A 429 27.70 14.01 -5.64
CA ALA A 429 27.79 13.25 -6.89
C ALA A 429 27.43 14.04 -8.15
N VAL A 430 26.55 15.05 -8.07
CA VAL A 430 26.28 15.97 -9.20
C VAL A 430 27.49 16.88 -9.45
N MET A 431 28.07 17.45 -8.40
CA MET A 431 29.22 18.36 -8.53
C MET A 431 30.50 17.63 -8.98
N MET A 432 30.70 16.38 -8.55
CA MET A 432 31.79 15.52 -9.04
C MET A 432 31.76 15.29 -10.55
N ARG A 433 30.59 15.45 -11.18
CA ARG A 433 30.39 15.30 -12.62
C ARG A 433 30.27 16.62 -13.36
N ALA A 434 30.39 17.74 -12.65
CA ALA A 434 30.30 19.05 -13.26
C ALA A 434 31.49 19.28 -14.19
N THR A 435 31.21 19.55 -15.45
CA THR A 435 32.21 19.79 -16.50
C THR A 435 32.51 21.28 -16.71
N GLY A 436 31.72 22.16 -16.11
CA GLY A 436 31.85 23.59 -16.24
C GLY A 436 33.15 24.16 -15.65
N HIS A 437 33.65 25.25 -16.24
CA HIS A 437 34.84 25.93 -15.73
C HIS A 437 34.65 26.43 -14.28
N GLY A 438 35.63 26.17 -13.42
CA GLY A 438 35.65 26.61 -12.01
C GLY A 438 35.13 25.59 -11.00
N TRP A 439 34.45 24.54 -11.44
CA TRP A 439 34.00 23.46 -10.56
C TRP A 439 35.13 22.64 -9.92
N PRO A 440 36.19 22.21 -10.65
CA PRO A 440 37.24 21.38 -10.05
C PRO A 440 37.92 22.03 -8.84
N GLY A 441 38.27 23.32 -8.92
CA GLY A 441 38.90 24.04 -7.81
C GLY A 441 37.96 24.32 -6.62
N LEU A 442 36.64 24.36 -6.85
CA LEU A 442 35.66 24.41 -5.76
C LEU A 442 35.48 23.02 -5.14
N LEU A 443 35.44 21.97 -5.96
CA LEU A 443 35.16 20.60 -5.54
C LEU A 443 36.19 20.08 -4.54
N GLU A 444 37.47 20.41 -4.72
CA GLU A 444 38.53 20.13 -3.76
C GLU A 444 38.19 20.68 -2.36
N GLN A 445 37.75 21.94 -2.28
CA GLN A 445 37.40 22.59 -1.01
C GLN A 445 36.12 22.01 -0.40
N VAL A 446 35.14 21.69 -1.25
CA VAL A 446 33.85 21.11 -0.83
C VAL A 446 34.04 19.69 -0.30
N ILE A 447 34.84 18.86 -0.97
CA ILE A 447 35.14 17.50 -0.51
C ILE A 447 35.93 17.54 0.80
N ALA A 448 36.92 18.43 0.93
CA ALA A 448 37.64 18.61 2.18
C ALA A 448 36.72 19.03 3.35
N ALA A 449 35.78 19.96 3.10
CA ALA A 449 34.78 20.37 4.09
C ALA A 449 33.81 19.22 4.43
N ALA A 450 33.29 18.50 3.43
CA ALA A 450 32.37 17.39 3.62
C ALA A 450 33.02 16.21 4.36
N ARG A 451 34.29 15.89 4.08
CA ARG A 451 35.05 14.88 4.84
C ARG A 451 35.14 15.22 6.32
N ARG A 452 35.32 16.51 6.66
CA ARG A 452 35.37 17.00 8.04
C ARG A 452 34.00 17.02 8.72
N VAL A 453 32.99 17.57 8.06
CA VAL A 453 31.69 17.90 8.67
C VAL A 453 30.67 16.75 8.53
N THR A 454 30.69 16.03 7.42
CA THR A 454 29.78 14.92 7.11
C THR A 454 30.54 13.64 6.73
N PRO A 455 31.43 13.10 7.59
CA PRO A 455 32.31 11.97 7.26
C PRO A 455 31.58 10.67 6.88
N HIS A 456 30.28 10.57 7.16
CA HIS A 456 29.44 9.43 6.79
C HIS A 456 28.89 9.51 5.35
N ALA A 457 29.01 10.64 4.65
CA ALA A 457 28.43 10.87 3.33
C ALA A 457 29.19 10.19 2.18
N ALA A 458 30.41 9.68 2.40
CA ALA A 458 31.22 9.06 1.35
C ALA A 458 30.49 7.90 0.65
N ALA A 459 29.89 6.99 1.42
CA ALA A 459 29.18 5.83 0.89
C ALA A 459 27.96 6.22 0.02
N SER A 460 27.16 7.19 0.49
CA SER A 460 25.99 7.66 -0.27
C SER A 460 26.39 8.48 -1.50
N THR A 461 27.53 9.18 -1.44
CA THR A 461 28.12 9.90 -2.59
C THR A 461 28.53 8.93 -3.69
N ILE A 462 29.28 7.87 -3.34
CA ILE A 462 29.70 6.84 -4.30
C ILE A 462 28.48 6.13 -4.91
N SER A 463 27.49 5.77 -4.08
CA SER A 463 26.25 5.14 -4.54
C SER A 463 25.46 6.03 -5.50
N ALA A 464 25.29 7.32 -5.17
CA ALA A 464 24.57 8.27 -6.03
C ALA A 464 25.33 8.61 -7.32
N TRP A 465 26.67 8.60 -7.28
CA TRP A 465 27.51 8.75 -8.46
C TRP A 465 27.35 7.54 -9.38
N HIS A 466 27.43 6.33 -8.83
CA HIS A 466 27.27 5.06 -9.54
C HIS A 466 25.92 4.92 -10.25
N GLN A 467 24.81 5.14 -9.53
CA GLN A 467 23.45 5.04 -10.07
C GLN A 467 23.19 5.94 -11.26
N ALA A 468 23.99 6.99 -11.42
CA ALA A 468 23.79 7.99 -12.44
C ALA A 468 24.79 7.88 -13.59
N GLU A 469 25.69 6.88 -13.58
CA GLU A 469 26.43 6.40 -14.75
C GLU A 469 25.67 5.31 -15.53
N ASP A 470 24.55 4.78 -14.98
CA ASP A 470 23.76 3.68 -15.57
C ASP A 470 24.64 2.45 -15.88
N ASP A 471 25.52 2.12 -14.92
CA ASP A 471 26.53 1.07 -15.05
C ASP A 471 26.25 -0.11 -14.10
N ASP A 472 26.47 -1.33 -14.58
CA ASP A 472 26.30 -2.61 -13.86
C ASP A 472 27.52 -2.96 -12.98
N ARG A 473 28.41 -1.99 -12.69
CA ARG A 473 29.61 -2.23 -11.86
C ARG A 473 29.21 -2.69 -10.44
N PRO A 474 30.00 -3.59 -9.83
CA PRO A 474 29.75 -4.05 -8.48
C PRO A 474 29.91 -2.92 -7.45
N ALA A 475 29.18 -3.03 -6.34
CA ALA A 475 29.29 -2.11 -5.21
C ALA A 475 30.74 -2.06 -4.66
N PRO A 476 31.13 -0.97 -3.96
CA PRO A 476 32.46 -0.84 -3.36
C PRO A 476 32.79 -2.04 -2.48
N GLN A 477 33.96 -2.63 -2.67
CA GLN A 477 34.44 -3.77 -1.90
C GLN A 477 35.45 -3.30 -0.87
N ALA A 478 35.19 -3.59 0.41
CA ALA A 478 36.07 -3.23 1.50
C ALA A 478 36.85 -4.46 2.00
N GLU A 479 38.18 -4.34 2.00
CA GLU A 479 39.12 -5.26 2.61
C GLU A 479 39.52 -4.74 3.99
N TYR A 480 39.71 -5.65 4.95
CA TYR A 480 40.00 -5.30 6.33
C TYR A 480 41.15 -6.11 6.88
N ARG A 481 41.92 -5.45 7.74
CA ARG A 481 42.91 -6.06 8.61
C ARG A 481 42.73 -5.51 10.02
N GLN A 482 42.91 -6.36 11.02
CA GLN A 482 42.94 -5.96 12.42
C GLN A 482 44.30 -6.37 12.98
N ASP A 483 45.02 -5.41 13.52
CA ASP A 483 46.31 -5.60 14.19
C ASP A 483 46.25 -4.97 15.60
N GLY A 484 47.23 -5.30 16.45
CA GLY A 484 47.30 -4.80 17.83
C GLY A 484 46.62 -5.70 18.87
N PRO A 485 46.82 -5.42 20.17
CA PRO A 485 46.27 -6.24 21.24
C PRO A 485 44.73 -6.10 21.36
N PRO A 486 44.01 -7.09 21.91
CA PRO A 486 42.54 -7.05 21.99
C PRO A 486 41.93 -5.83 22.69
N HIS A 487 42.68 -5.20 23.59
CA HIS A 487 42.28 -3.99 24.32
C HIS A 487 42.62 -2.68 23.59
N ASP A 488 43.35 -2.75 22.47
CA ASP A 488 43.72 -1.60 21.64
C ASP A 488 43.85 -2.01 20.14
N PRO A 489 42.75 -2.48 19.52
CA PRO A 489 42.80 -2.94 18.14
C PRO A 489 42.92 -1.76 17.16
N THR A 490 43.90 -1.83 16.27
CA THR A 490 43.99 -0.98 15.09
C THR A 490 43.35 -1.69 13.91
N PHE A 491 42.38 -1.04 13.27
CA PHE A 491 41.74 -1.55 12.07
C PHE A 491 42.30 -0.83 10.86
N THR A 492 42.79 -1.59 9.88
CA THR A 492 43.20 -1.07 8.59
C THR A 492 42.18 -1.50 7.54
N ALA A 493 41.71 -0.58 6.70
CA ALA A 493 40.78 -0.87 5.64
C ALA A 493 41.32 -0.39 4.29
N ARG A 494 40.91 -1.07 3.22
CA ARG A 494 41.10 -0.63 1.84
C ARG A 494 39.77 -0.81 1.12
N VAL A 495 39.38 0.16 0.29
CA VAL A 495 38.17 0.06 -0.53
C VAL A 495 38.55 0.05 -1.99
N THR A 496 37.97 -0.87 -2.74
CA THR A 496 38.11 -0.96 -4.20
C THR A 496 36.77 -0.67 -4.86
N PHE A 497 36.76 0.27 -5.80
CA PHE A 497 35.57 0.64 -6.56
C PHE A 497 35.96 1.24 -7.93
N ALA A 498 35.21 0.90 -8.98
CA ALA A 498 35.43 1.40 -10.35
C ALA A 498 36.87 1.21 -10.87
N GLY A 499 37.55 0.11 -10.50
CA GLY A 499 38.94 -0.17 -10.92
C GLY A 499 40.01 0.61 -10.15
N VAL A 500 39.61 1.41 -9.16
CA VAL A 500 40.51 2.14 -8.26
C VAL A 500 40.47 1.48 -6.87
N ALA A 501 41.64 1.30 -6.27
CA ALA A 501 41.76 0.91 -4.87
C ALA A 501 42.27 2.11 -4.05
N SER A 502 41.71 2.31 -2.86
CA SER A 502 42.24 3.28 -1.90
C SER A 502 43.60 2.83 -1.36
N SER A 503 44.29 3.73 -0.67
CA SER A 503 45.39 3.35 0.21
C SER A 503 44.83 2.55 1.39
N TRP A 504 45.71 1.84 2.09
CA TRP A 504 45.38 1.25 3.38
C TRP A 504 45.24 2.37 4.42
N THR A 505 44.06 2.51 5.01
CA THR A 505 43.76 3.52 6.04
C THR A 505 43.59 2.85 7.39
N SER A 506 44.32 3.32 8.41
CA SER A 506 44.25 2.78 9.77
C SER A 506 43.43 3.68 10.69
N ALA A 507 42.59 3.09 11.54
CA ALA A 507 41.83 3.79 12.57
C ALA A 507 41.49 2.89 13.77
N ALA A 508 41.08 3.51 14.88
CA ALA A 508 40.66 2.82 16.11
C ALA A 508 39.34 2.03 15.98
N SER A 509 38.64 2.11 14.84
CA SER A 509 37.49 1.25 14.56
C SER A 509 37.39 0.90 13.09
N LYS A 510 36.87 -0.31 12.82
CA LYS A 510 36.59 -0.81 11.47
C LYS A 510 35.82 0.20 10.61
N LYS A 511 34.80 0.83 11.19
CA LYS A 511 33.93 1.80 10.50
C LYS A 511 34.63 3.12 10.19
N LEU A 512 35.56 3.57 11.04
CA LEU A 512 36.34 4.78 10.77
C LEU A 512 37.38 4.51 9.68
N ALA A 513 38.07 3.37 9.74
CA ALA A 513 39.04 2.96 8.71
C ALA A 513 38.37 2.89 7.33
N GLU A 514 37.23 2.20 7.25
CA GLU A 514 36.44 2.11 6.01
C GLU A 514 35.99 3.48 5.48
N ARG A 515 35.57 4.39 6.36
CA ARG A 515 35.15 5.74 5.96
C ARG A 515 36.28 6.56 5.37
N GLU A 516 37.47 6.49 5.97
CA GLU A 516 38.65 7.17 5.42
C GLU A 516 39.02 6.61 4.05
N ALA A 517 38.95 5.27 3.88
CA ALA A 517 39.18 4.62 2.58
C ALA A 517 38.11 5.03 1.53
N LEU A 518 36.83 5.11 1.92
CA LEU A 518 35.75 5.58 1.04
C LEU A 518 35.93 7.05 0.63
N TRP A 519 36.42 7.92 1.52
CA TRP A 519 36.70 9.31 1.17
C TRP A 519 37.85 9.43 0.18
N GLU A 520 38.88 8.60 0.30
CA GLU A 520 39.95 8.55 -0.69
C GLU A 520 39.42 8.12 -2.06
N ILE A 521 38.49 7.16 -2.12
CA ILE A 521 37.78 6.82 -3.37
C ILE A 521 36.99 8.02 -3.92
N VAL A 522 36.26 8.76 -3.06
CA VAL A 522 35.54 9.98 -3.50
C VAL A 522 36.51 11.02 -4.05
N GLU A 523 37.65 11.25 -3.41
CA GLU A 523 38.69 12.18 -3.86
C GLU A 523 39.28 11.78 -5.22
N VAL A 524 39.51 10.48 -5.45
CA VAL A 524 40.00 9.97 -6.74
C VAL A 524 38.94 10.11 -7.82
N LEU A 525 37.70 9.69 -7.55
CA LEU A 525 36.59 9.83 -8.52
C LEU A 525 36.29 11.29 -8.86
N ALA A 526 36.53 12.21 -7.92
CA ALA A 526 36.37 13.64 -8.10
C ALA A 526 37.55 14.31 -8.84
N GLY A 527 38.65 13.58 -9.10
CA GLY A 527 39.86 14.14 -9.68
C GLY A 527 40.61 15.10 -8.75
N VAL A 528 40.36 15.04 -7.44
CA VAL A 528 41.07 15.85 -6.42
C VAL A 528 42.41 15.23 -6.07
N ARG A 529 42.53 13.91 -6.19
CA ARG A 529 43.72 13.12 -5.89
C ARG A 529 43.93 12.08 -6.98
N ASP A 530 45.19 11.80 -7.31
CA ASP A 530 45.54 10.69 -8.19
C ASP A 530 45.34 9.33 -7.50
N ALA A 531 44.96 8.31 -8.27
CA ALA A 531 44.81 6.96 -7.75
C ALA A 531 46.13 6.49 -7.09
N PRO A 532 46.09 6.00 -5.85
CA PRO A 532 47.30 5.55 -5.17
C PRO A 532 47.88 4.31 -5.87
N THR A 533 49.21 4.17 -5.81
CA THR A 533 49.87 2.96 -6.32
C THR A 533 49.53 1.78 -5.41
N PRO A 534 49.15 0.61 -5.96
CA PRO A 534 48.86 -0.57 -5.15
C PRO A 534 50.08 -0.93 -4.28
N ALA A 535 49.92 -0.81 -2.97
CA ALA A 535 50.95 -1.14 -1.99
C ALA A 535 50.49 -2.31 -1.11
N ASP A 536 51.46 -3.10 -0.65
CA ASP A 536 51.24 -4.14 0.35
C ASP A 536 50.68 -3.52 1.65
N PRO A 537 49.83 -4.26 2.40
CA PRO A 537 49.34 -3.77 3.69
C PRO A 537 50.51 -3.43 4.61
N PRO A 538 50.45 -2.31 5.35
CA PRO A 538 51.54 -1.89 6.23
C PRO A 538 51.94 -3.03 7.18
N GLN A 539 53.25 -3.27 7.31
CA GLN A 539 53.77 -4.30 8.21
C GLN A 539 53.75 -3.83 9.66
N VAL A 540 53.52 -4.76 10.58
CA VAL A 540 53.47 -4.48 12.03
C VAL A 540 54.85 -4.01 12.49
N GLY A 541 54.98 -2.72 12.76
CA GLY A 541 56.17 -2.16 13.41
C GLY A 541 56.57 -0.76 12.99
N ASP A 542 56.06 -0.21 11.89
CA ASP A 542 56.64 1.02 11.32
C ASP A 542 55.60 2.07 10.91
N THR A 543 54.88 2.63 11.88
CA THR A 543 54.40 4.03 11.77
C THR A 543 54.28 4.62 13.18
N GLY A 544 55.28 5.40 13.59
CA GLY A 544 55.08 6.42 14.60
C GLY A 544 54.13 7.47 14.05
N LEU A 545 52.88 7.51 14.53
CA LEU A 545 51.95 8.59 14.23
C LEU A 545 51.78 9.48 15.47
N ALA A 546 52.06 10.76 15.25
CA ALA A 546 51.98 11.83 16.22
C ALA A 546 50.55 11.97 16.76
N ARG A 547 50.46 12.06 18.10
CA ARG A 547 49.23 12.31 18.86
C ARG A 547 48.63 13.66 18.45
N GLN A 548 47.43 13.66 17.89
CA GLN A 548 46.50 14.77 18.08
C GLN A 548 45.85 14.61 19.47
N PRO A 549 45.72 15.69 20.26
CA PRO A 549 45.13 15.60 21.59
C PRO A 549 43.69 15.12 21.46
N ALA A 550 43.38 14.02 22.15
CA ALA A 550 42.03 13.54 22.30
C ALA A 550 41.18 14.67 22.87
N ASP A 551 40.21 15.10 22.09
CA ASP A 551 39.16 15.99 22.54
C ASP A 551 38.39 15.26 23.65
N GLN A 552 38.58 15.76 24.86
CA GLN A 552 37.80 15.51 26.08
C GLN A 552 37.53 14.03 26.39
N ALA A 553 38.42 13.48 27.20
CA ALA A 553 38.05 12.47 28.18
C ALA A 553 36.73 12.90 28.86
N THR A 554 35.66 12.18 28.56
CA THR A 554 34.46 12.23 29.40
C THR A 554 34.89 11.67 30.75
N PRO A 555 34.57 12.32 31.89
CA PRO A 555 35.15 11.95 33.16
C PRO A 555 34.79 10.50 33.52
N GLU A 556 35.80 9.70 33.86
CA GLU A 556 35.61 8.67 34.88
C GLU A 556 34.99 9.36 36.11
N GLY A 557 33.79 8.93 36.50
CA GLY A 557 33.22 9.34 37.79
C GLY A 557 31.74 9.72 37.81
N ALA A 558 30.85 8.87 37.31
CA ALA A 558 29.52 8.66 37.89
C ALA A 558 28.92 7.35 37.34
N PRO A 559 28.40 6.43 38.18
CA PRO A 559 27.74 5.23 37.70
C PRO A 559 26.43 5.62 36.98
N VAL A 560 26.37 5.42 35.67
CA VAL A 560 25.14 5.62 34.87
C VAL A 560 24.12 4.55 35.28
N GLU A 561 22.99 4.93 35.88
CA GLU A 561 21.91 4.00 36.25
C GLU A 561 21.29 3.35 35.02
N LEU A 562 21.42 2.02 34.88
CA LEU A 562 20.99 1.28 33.69
C LEU A 562 19.49 1.38 33.42
N GLU A 563 18.70 1.49 34.49
CA GLU A 563 17.23 1.57 34.45
C GLU A 563 16.72 2.82 33.70
N THR A 564 17.53 3.90 33.68
CA THR A 564 17.18 5.19 33.06
C THR A 564 17.47 5.24 31.55
N LEU A 565 18.22 4.27 31.03
CA LEU A 565 18.65 4.26 29.63
C LEU A 565 17.58 3.66 28.71
N SER A 566 17.40 4.23 27.52
CA SER A 566 16.48 3.70 26.50
C SER A 566 17.10 3.76 25.09
N GLY A 567 16.54 2.97 24.17
CA GLY A 567 16.94 2.90 22.77
C GLY A 567 18.45 2.70 22.58
N LYS A 568 19.07 3.53 21.73
CA LYS A 568 20.50 3.42 21.39
C LYS A 568 21.45 3.65 22.57
N GLY A 569 21.00 4.33 23.63
CA GLY A 569 21.78 4.49 24.87
C GLY A 569 21.87 3.17 25.64
N TRP A 570 20.72 2.53 25.87
CA TRP A 570 20.60 1.21 26.48
C TRP A 570 21.38 0.14 25.72
N LEU A 571 21.18 0.05 24.39
CA LEU A 571 21.86 -0.94 23.56
C LEU A 571 23.39 -0.85 23.64
N ARG A 572 23.94 0.37 23.68
CA ARG A 572 25.39 0.59 23.80
C ARG A 572 25.89 0.21 25.19
N ALA A 573 25.22 0.64 26.25
CA ALA A 573 25.59 0.33 27.62
C ALA A 573 25.50 -1.18 27.92
N ALA A 574 24.40 -1.83 27.52
CA ALA A 574 24.22 -3.27 27.72
C ALA A 574 25.30 -4.08 26.98
N ARG A 575 25.59 -3.78 25.71
CA ARG A 575 26.65 -4.47 24.95
C ARG A 575 28.04 -4.24 25.51
N ALA A 576 28.33 -3.02 25.95
CA ALA A 576 29.59 -2.69 26.62
C ALA A 576 29.74 -3.51 27.90
N LEU A 577 28.73 -3.53 28.77
CA LEU A 577 28.75 -4.28 30.04
C LEU A 577 28.71 -5.80 29.86
N ILE A 578 28.12 -6.31 28.77
CA ILE A 578 28.20 -7.74 28.43
C ILE A 578 29.65 -8.12 28.11
N SER A 579 30.36 -7.25 27.40
CA SER A 579 31.75 -7.51 26.98
C SER A 579 32.75 -7.24 28.13
N ASP A 580 32.54 -6.16 28.88
CA ASP A 580 33.34 -5.74 30.04
C ASP A 580 32.42 -5.11 31.12
N PRO A 581 31.92 -5.91 32.07
CA PRO A 581 30.98 -5.46 33.08
C PRO A 581 31.58 -4.60 34.19
N ALA A 582 32.91 -4.49 34.30
CA ALA A 582 33.57 -3.62 35.27
C ALA A 582 33.00 -3.72 36.71
N GLY A 583 32.64 -4.92 37.19
CA GLY A 583 32.05 -5.15 38.52
C GLY A 583 30.55 -4.86 38.66
N ARG A 584 29.83 -4.63 37.56
CA ARG A 584 28.38 -4.34 37.51
C ARG A 584 27.54 -5.49 36.96
N GLU A 585 28.05 -6.71 37.03
CA GLU A 585 27.39 -7.91 36.52
C GLU A 585 25.97 -8.07 37.08
N ASP A 586 25.81 -7.91 38.39
CA ASP A 586 24.53 -8.09 39.08
C ASP A 586 23.52 -6.99 38.72
N GLU A 587 24.00 -5.78 38.42
CA GLU A 587 23.14 -4.67 38.02
C GLU A 587 22.62 -4.88 36.60
N LEU A 588 23.50 -5.27 35.68
CA LEU A 588 23.12 -5.61 34.31
C LEU A 588 22.18 -6.82 34.30
N ALA A 589 22.47 -7.87 35.08
CA ALA A 589 21.63 -9.06 35.16
C ALA A 589 20.20 -8.75 35.64
N ARG A 590 20.06 -7.89 36.66
CA ARG A 590 18.73 -7.43 37.13
C ARG A 590 17.96 -6.68 36.06
N GLU A 591 18.61 -5.75 35.35
CA GLU A 591 17.95 -4.95 34.33
C GLU A 591 17.58 -5.77 33.08
N LEU A 592 18.42 -6.74 32.70
CA LEU A 592 18.12 -7.68 31.62
C LEU A 592 16.89 -8.53 31.95
N ARG A 593 16.81 -9.07 33.18
CA ARG A 593 15.64 -9.85 33.64
C ARG A 593 14.36 -9.00 33.61
N ARG A 594 14.42 -7.79 34.18
CA ARG A 594 13.28 -6.86 34.19
C ARG A 594 12.77 -6.57 32.77
N ARG A 595 13.66 -6.27 31.82
CA ARG A 595 13.26 -6.01 30.42
C ARG A 595 12.76 -7.24 29.69
N ALA A 596 13.26 -8.43 30.02
CA ALA A 596 12.74 -9.67 29.47
C ALA A 596 11.30 -9.94 29.97
N ASP A 597 11.04 -9.72 31.25
CA ASP A 597 9.70 -9.83 31.85
C ASP A 597 8.74 -8.79 31.25
N ASP A 598 9.20 -7.56 31.05
CA ASP A 598 8.41 -6.47 30.43
C ASP A 598 8.24 -6.64 28.90
N GLY A 599 8.91 -7.61 28.28
CA GLY A 599 8.90 -7.82 26.82
C GLY A 599 9.60 -6.70 26.02
N THR A 600 10.44 -5.90 26.68
CA THR A 600 11.19 -4.77 26.09
C THR A 600 12.67 -5.09 25.84
N LEU A 601 13.11 -6.31 26.18
CA LEU A 601 14.48 -6.75 25.91
C LEU A 601 14.71 -6.94 24.41
N GLU A 602 15.62 -6.13 23.86
CA GLU A 602 15.83 -6.08 22.42
C GLU A 602 16.69 -7.26 21.90
N PRO A 603 16.33 -7.87 20.74
CA PRO A 603 17.08 -8.99 20.15
C PRO A 603 18.60 -8.78 20.01
N PRO A 604 19.11 -7.57 19.67
CA PRO A 604 20.56 -7.32 19.57
C PRO A 604 21.34 -7.44 20.89
N VAL A 605 20.67 -7.41 22.04
CA VAL A 605 21.27 -7.60 23.37
C VAL A 605 21.39 -9.10 23.68
N VAL A 606 20.35 -9.88 23.41
CA VAL A 606 20.39 -11.35 23.53
C VAL A 606 21.41 -11.94 22.57
N ALA A 607 21.50 -11.41 21.35
CA ALA A 607 22.53 -11.78 20.39
C ALA A 607 23.96 -11.47 20.87
N ALA A 608 24.14 -10.40 21.66
CA ALA A 608 25.43 -10.06 22.24
C ALA A 608 25.80 -10.99 23.39
N LEU A 609 24.84 -11.37 24.25
CA LEU A 609 25.02 -12.42 25.26
C LEU A 609 25.39 -13.77 24.62
N LEU A 610 24.77 -14.11 23.49
CA LEU A 610 25.03 -15.34 22.73
C LEU A 610 26.35 -15.31 21.96
N ALA A 611 26.86 -14.12 21.62
CA ALA A 611 28.13 -13.94 20.90
C ALA A 611 29.33 -13.79 21.84
N ASP A 612 29.10 -13.60 23.13
CA ASP A 612 30.15 -13.57 24.15
C ASP A 612 30.73 -14.98 24.32
N ASP A 613 32.04 -15.15 24.11
CA ASP A 613 32.69 -16.46 24.15
C ASP A 613 33.16 -16.84 25.58
N SER A 614 32.93 -15.99 26.59
CA SER A 614 33.58 -16.09 27.91
C SER A 614 32.97 -17.09 28.90
N GLY A 615 31.88 -17.76 28.54
CA GLY A 615 31.09 -18.63 29.44
C GLY A 615 30.18 -17.88 30.41
N ARG A 616 30.43 -16.60 30.67
CA ARG A 616 29.95 -15.92 31.88
C ARG A 616 28.44 -15.67 31.94
N TRP A 617 27.83 -15.42 30.79
CA TRP A 617 26.43 -15.01 30.70
C TRP A 617 25.49 -16.17 30.41
N TRP A 618 26.02 -17.35 30.14
CA TRP A 618 25.24 -18.52 29.74
C TRP A 618 24.10 -18.90 30.70
N PRO A 619 24.31 -18.94 32.04
CA PRO A 619 23.22 -19.20 32.97
C PRO A 619 22.10 -18.17 32.87
N LEU A 620 22.46 -16.89 32.79
CA LEU A 620 21.50 -15.79 32.64
C LEU A 620 20.80 -15.84 31.27
N LEU A 621 21.54 -16.15 30.21
CA LEU A 621 21.00 -16.28 28.85
C LEU A 621 19.93 -17.37 28.78
N GLY A 622 20.15 -18.52 29.43
CA GLY A 622 19.16 -19.58 29.53
C GLY A 622 17.88 -19.12 30.23
N GLU A 623 17.99 -18.37 31.33
CA GLU A 623 16.84 -17.77 32.02
C GLU A 623 16.10 -16.74 31.13
N LEU A 624 16.84 -15.83 30.48
CA LEU A 624 16.25 -14.79 29.63
C LEU A 624 15.56 -15.39 28.40
N VAL A 625 16.16 -16.41 27.77
CA VAL A 625 15.55 -17.14 26.65
C VAL A 625 14.28 -17.85 27.11
N ALA A 626 14.27 -18.47 28.30
CA ALA A 626 13.08 -19.09 28.86
C ALA A 626 11.94 -18.08 29.07
N THR A 627 12.24 -16.89 29.60
CA THR A 627 11.25 -15.80 29.75
C THR A 627 10.77 -15.28 28.39
N MET A 628 11.70 -14.97 27.47
CA MET A 628 11.38 -14.37 26.16
C MET A 628 10.62 -15.31 25.21
N ARG A 629 10.72 -16.63 25.38
CA ARG A 629 9.84 -17.60 24.70
C ARG A 629 8.36 -17.31 24.94
N THR A 630 8.02 -16.69 26.07
CA THR A 630 6.64 -16.32 26.43
C THR A 630 6.34 -14.84 26.17
N THR A 631 7.24 -13.93 26.54
CA THR A 631 6.99 -12.47 26.46
C THR A 631 7.26 -11.90 25.07
N ALA A 632 8.17 -12.49 24.29
CA ALA A 632 8.54 -12.05 22.94
C ALA A 632 8.82 -13.24 21.98
N PRO A 633 7.85 -14.15 21.75
CA PRO A 633 8.08 -15.41 21.02
C PRO A 633 8.59 -15.22 19.59
N HIS A 634 8.26 -14.09 18.95
CA HIS A 634 8.63 -13.75 17.58
C HIS A 634 10.06 -13.17 17.44
N ALA A 635 10.75 -12.91 18.56
CA ALA A 635 12.07 -12.28 18.55
C ALA A 635 13.20 -13.25 18.16
N ALA A 636 13.00 -14.57 18.22
CA ALA A 636 14.02 -15.59 17.99
C ALA A 636 14.78 -15.40 16.66
N ASN A 637 14.04 -15.18 15.56
CA ASN A 637 14.65 -15.03 14.24
C ASN A 637 15.51 -13.76 14.16
N SER A 638 15.05 -12.66 14.76
CA SER A 638 15.80 -11.40 14.84
C SER A 638 17.04 -11.54 15.72
N THR A 639 16.96 -12.31 16.81
CA THR A 639 18.10 -12.64 17.68
C THR A 639 19.16 -13.44 16.93
N LEU A 640 18.77 -14.49 16.22
CA LEU A 640 19.67 -15.32 15.42
C LEU A 640 20.32 -14.54 14.27
N SER A 641 19.53 -13.69 13.58
CA SER A 641 20.03 -12.81 12.52
C SER A 641 21.04 -11.78 13.05
N ALA A 642 20.75 -11.16 14.20
CA ALA A 642 21.66 -10.23 14.85
C ALA A 642 22.93 -10.93 15.35
N TRP A 643 22.83 -12.17 15.82
CA TRP A 643 23.98 -12.97 16.25
C TRP A 643 24.89 -13.35 15.07
N GLN A 644 24.33 -13.79 13.93
CA GLN A 644 25.10 -14.02 12.70
C GLN A 644 25.86 -12.76 12.27
N GLN A 645 25.20 -11.60 12.34
CA GLN A 645 25.80 -10.32 12.02
C GLN A 645 26.97 -9.98 12.97
N LEU A 646 26.83 -10.26 14.27
CA LEU A 646 27.90 -10.06 15.26
C LEU A 646 29.08 -11.01 15.03
N ARG A 647 28.83 -12.25 14.57
CA ARG A 647 29.86 -13.23 14.21
C ARG A 647 30.46 -13.01 12.82
N GLY A 648 30.04 -11.96 12.10
CA GLY A 648 30.50 -11.65 10.74
C GLY A 648 30.07 -12.68 9.69
N ALA A 649 29.05 -13.50 9.99
CA ALA A 649 28.48 -14.48 9.07
C ALA A 649 27.41 -13.82 8.17
N PRO A 650 27.12 -14.36 6.97
CA PRO A 650 26.02 -13.91 6.14
C PRO A 650 24.70 -14.00 6.92
N VAL A 651 23.95 -12.90 6.94
CA VAL A 651 22.63 -12.87 7.61
C VAL A 651 21.66 -13.69 6.77
N GLY A 652 21.09 -14.74 7.37
CA GLY A 652 20.19 -15.67 6.69
C GLY A 652 19.21 -16.30 7.67
N SER A 653 17.98 -16.54 7.21
CA SER A 653 16.97 -17.24 8.03
C SER A 653 17.38 -18.70 8.24
N PRO A 654 17.23 -19.27 9.44
CA PRO A 654 17.46 -20.70 9.66
C PRO A 654 16.56 -21.55 8.75
N ASP A 655 17.11 -22.63 8.22
CA ASP A 655 16.37 -23.60 7.43
C ASP A 655 15.44 -24.40 8.37
N LEU A 656 14.15 -24.42 8.06
CA LEU A 656 13.16 -25.14 8.85
C LEU A 656 12.77 -26.44 8.15
N GLU A 657 13.15 -27.55 8.76
CA GLU A 657 12.70 -28.87 8.32
C GLU A 657 11.36 -29.18 8.99
N VAL A 658 10.30 -29.27 8.18
CA VAL A 658 8.93 -29.50 8.66
C VAL A 658 8.41 -30.82 8.10
N ARG A 659 8.03 -31.74 8.99
CA ARG A 659 7.31 -32.95 8.64
C ARG A 659 5.94 -32.95 9.29
N GLN A 660 4.93 -33.36 8.54
CA GLN A 660 3.54 -33.39 8.99
C GLN A 660 3.07 -34.85 9.03
N PHE A 661 2.56 -35.25 10.18
CA PHE A 661 2.04 -36.58 10.47
C PHE A 661 0.60 -36.48 10.99
N GLY A 662 -0.09 -37.61 11.08
CA GLY A 662 -1.48 -37.67 11.54
C GLY A 662 -2.50 -37.18 10.50
N THR A 663 -3.76 -37.07 10.95
CA THR A 663 -4.89 -36.72 10.05
C THR A 663 -4.95 -35.21 9.79
N PRO A 664 -5.51 -34.75 8.66
CA PRO A 664 -5.54 -33.32 8.28
C PRO A 664 -6.20 -32.39 9.31
N HIS A 665 -7.04 -32.93 10.20
CA HIS A 665 -7.81 -32.22 11.22
C HIS A 665 -7.14 -32.24 12.61
N ALA A 666 -6.09 -33.06 12.79
CA ALA A 666 -5.21 -33.04 13.94
C ALA A 666 -3.75 -33.24 13.50
N PRO A 667 -3.24 -32.38 12.57
CA PRO A 667 -1.91 -32.57 12.03
C PRO A 667 -0.89 -32.39 13.15
N LEU A 668 -0.01 -33.37 13.25
CA LEU A 668 1.10 -33.38 14.18
C LEU A 668 2.34 -32.97 13.40
N PHE A 669 2.92 -31.84 13.78
CA PHE A 669 4.10 -31.33 13.11
C PHE A 669 5.33 -31.73 13.91
N ALA A 670 6.31 -32.31 13.23
CA ALA A 670 7.68 -32.38 13.71
C ALA A 670 8.45 -31.27 12.99
N ILE A 671 9.01 -30.32 13.74
CA ILE A 671 9.79 -29.21 13.20
C ILE A 671 11.17 -29.21 13.86
N ARG A 672 12.23 -29.14 13.06
CA ARG A 672 13.56 -28.81 13.57
C ARG A 672 14.15 -27.65 12.77
N ALA A 673 14.90 -26.80 13.44
CA ALA A 673 15.61 -25.70 12.82
C ALA A 673 17.07 -26.08 12.59
N ARG A 674 17.61 -25.69 11.44
CA ARG A 674 19.01 -25.86 11.08
C ARG A 674 19.63 -24.52 10.73
N LEU A 675 20.81 -24.27 11.28
CA LEU A 675 21.63 -23.14 10.88
C LEU A 675 23.10 -23.54 10.86
N GLN A 676 23.68 -23.61 9.66
CA GLN A 676 25.02 -24.15 9.42
C GLN A 676 25.16 -25.59 9.98
N GLN A 677 26.04 -25.78 10.97
CA GLN A 677 26.30 -27.05 11.66
C GLN A 677 25.35 -27.30 12.85
N TRP A 678 24.61 -26.28 13.27
CA TRP A 678 23.72 -26.35 14.44
C TRP A 678 22.35 -26.85 14.01
N LEU A 679 21.89 -27.90 14.68
CA LEU A 679 20.65 -28.60 14.38
C LEU A 679 19.89 -28.81 15.68
N THR A 680 18.61 -28.49 15.71
CA THR A 680 17.78 -28.77 16.89
C THR A 680 17.24 -30.19 16.88
N SER A 681 16.82 -30.68 18.05
CA SER A 681 15.93 -31.85 18.12
C SER A 681 14.60 -31.55 17.42
N TRP A 682 13.90 -32.61 17.00
CA TRP A 682 12.54 -32.50 16.47
C TRP A 682 11.58 -32.05 17.56
N GLN A 683 10.98 -30.87 17.39
CA GLN A 683 9.87 -30.41 18.21
C GLN A 683 8.56 -30.90 17.63
N CYS A 684 7.79 -31.61 18.46
CA CYS A 684 6.59 -32.32 18.04
C CYS A 684 5.38 -31.69 18.73
N GLY A 685 4.32 -31.36 17.98
CA GLY A 685 3.14 -30.76 18.60
C GLY A 685 1.90 -30.71 17.70
N HIS A 686 0.73 -30.59 18.31
CA HIS A 686 -0.56 -30.53 17.60
C HIS A 686 -0.88 -29.14 17.05
N ALA A 687 -1.26 -29.10 15.77
CA ALA A 687 -2.01 -28.03 15.08
C ALA A 687 -1.45 -26.59 15.09
N LYS A 688 -0.32 -26.26 15.73
CA LYS A 688 0.26 -24.91 15.72
C LYS A 688 1.66 -24.89 15.09
N LYS A 689 1.75 -25.03 13.76
CA LYS A 689 3.01 -24.91 13.00
C LYS A 689 3.80 -23.66 13.39
N ALA A 690 3.14 -22.51 13.58
CA ALA A 690 3.79 -21.27 13.98
C ALA A 690 4.41 -21.31 15.39
N ALA A 691 3.75 -21.97 16.35
CA ALA A 691 4.26 -22.09 17.72
C ALA A 691 5.44 -23.07 17.78
N ALA A 692 5.32 -24.24 17.14
CA ALA A 692 6.42 -25.20 17.02
C ALA A 692 7.61 -24.62 16.23
N THR A 693 7.35 -23.73 15.27
CA THR A 693 8.41 -22.99 14.55
C THR A 693 9.15 -22.01 15.47
N GLN A 694 8.44 -21.18 16.24
CA GLN A 694 9.11 -20.26 17.17
C GLN A 694 9.83 -21.01 18.29
N GLN A 695 9.27 -22.14 18.74
CA GLN A 695 9.91 -23.02 19.71
C GLN A 695 11.21 -23.61 19.16
N ALA A 696 11.20 -24.16 17.93
CA ALA A 696 12.40 -24.69 17.29
C ALA A 696 13.47 -23.60 17.05
N LEU A 697 13.06 -22.36 16.77
CA LEU A 697 14.01 -21.24 16.61
C LEU A 697 14.65 -20.83 17.95
N TRP A 698 13.90 -20.82 19.04
CA TRP A 698 14.49 -20.58 20.36
C TRP A 698 15.32 -21.78 20.86
N ASP A 699 14.95 -23.02 20.51
CA ASP A 699 15.78 -24.20 20.80
C ASP A 699 17.10 -24.13 20.04
N LEU A 700 17.10 -23.56 18.85
CA LEU A 700 18.32 -23.31 18.10
C LEU A 700 19.22 -22.30 18.81
N VAL A 701 18.64 -21.27 19.44
CA VAL A 701 19.40 -20.36 20.32
C VAL A 701 20.00 -21.13 21.49
N ASP A 702 19.26 -22.02 22.14
CA ASP A 702 19.78 -22.84 23.25
C ASP A 702 20.85 -23.85 22.81
N VAL A 703 20.75 -24.42 21.61
CA VAL A 703 21.77 -25.31 21.04
C VAL A 703 23.05 -24.54 20.70
N ILE A 704 22.93 -23.34 20.12
CA ILE A 704 24.08 -22.46 19.85
C ILE A 704 24.72 -22.01 21.17
N ALA A 705 23.91 -21.74 22.18
CA ALA A 705 24.36 -21.46 23.53
C ALA A 705 24.81 -22.74 24.27
N GLY A 706 24.81 -23.95 23.71
CA GLY A 706 25.19 -25.15 24.46
C GLY A 706 24.35 -25.42 25.73
N ASN A 707 23.21 -24.75 25.91
CA ASN A 707 22.22 -25.01 26.95
C ASN A 707 21.42 -26.28 26.64
N ALA A 708 21.43 -26.71 25.38
CA ALA A 708 20.80 -27.94 24.91
C ALA A 708 21.75 -28.70 23.96
N PRO A 709 21.74 -30.05 23.97
CA PRO A 709 22.51 -30.84 23.02
C PRO A 709 21.96 -30.67 21.59
N PRO A 710 22.82 -30.68 20.55
CA PRO A 710 22.37 -30.65 19.16
C PRO A 710 21.59 -31.93 18.80
N GLY A 711 20.63 -31.80 17.88
CA GLY A 711 19.82 -32.90 17.39
C GLY A 711 20.62 -33.88 16.51
N ALA A 712 20.21 -35.16 16.52
CA ALA A 712 20.77 -36.19 15.67
C ALA A 712 20.38 -36.01 14.19
N VAL A 713 21.28 -36.35 13.26
CA VAL A 713 21.08 -36.13 11.81
C VAL A 713 20.06 -37.11 11.21
N ASP A 714 20.07 -38.38 11.65
CA ASP A 714 19.37 -39.50 10.98
C ASP A 714 18.09 -40.02 11.67
N ASP A 715 17.73 -39.53 12.86
CA ASP A 715 16.54 -40.01 13.57
C ASP A 715 15.34 -39.10 13.33
N ALA A 716 14.61 -39.38 12.24
CA ALA A 716 13.29 -38.81 12.05
C ALA A 716 12.26 -39.58 12.89
N PRO A 717 11.49 -38.91 13.75
CA PRO A 717 10.51 -39.58 14.59
C PRO A 717 9.40 -40.19 13.73
N THR A 718 9.02 -41.43 14.03
CA THR A 718 7.95 -42.15 13.33
C THR A 718 6.56 -41.72 13.85
N ALA A 719 5.50 -41.92 13.07
CA ALA A 719 4.14 -41.52 13.46
C ALA A 719 3.69 -42.03 14.85
N PRO A 720 3.99 -43.28 15.27
CA PRO A 720 3.67 -43.75 16.62
C PRO A 720 4.52 -43.10 17.73
N GLU A 721 5.79 -42.81 17.46
CA GLU A 721 6.67 -42.10 18.41
C GLU A 721 6.25 -40.64 18.59
N LEU A 722 5.73 -40.04 17.53
CA LEU A 722 5.18 -38.69 17.51
C LEU A 722 3.87 -38.58 18.28
N GLU A 723 2.96 -39.54 18.09
CA GLU A 723 1.74 -39.64 18.89
C GLU A 723 2.08 -39.85 20.37
N ALA A 724 3.01 -40.74 20.69
CA ALA A 724 3.48 -40.95 22.06
C ALA A 724 4.19 -39.72 22.66
N ALA A 725 4.94 -38.94 21.86
CA ALA A 725 5.62 -37.72 22.31
C ALA A 725 4.63 -36.56 22.53
N ALA A 726 3.66 -36.37 21.64
CA ALA A 726 2.58 -35.39 21.79
C ALA A 726 1.64 -35.75 22.95
N ASP A 727 1.42 -37.05 23.20
CA ASP A 727 0.65 -37.54 24.35
C ASP A 727 1.40 -37.34 25.67
N ARG A 728 2.74 -37.43 25.70
CA ARG A 728 3.55 -37.06 26.88
C ARG A 728 3.52 -35.56 27.16
N GLU A 729 3.47 -34.72 26.12
CA GLU A 729 3.35 -33.27 26.24
C GLU A 729 1.98 -32.88 26.84
N ASN A 730 0.91 -33.59 26.45
CA ASN A 730 -0.42 -33.49 27.05
C ASN A 730 -0.56 -34.19 28.43
N GLY A 731 0.40 -35.06 28.79
CA GLY A 731 0.41 -35.88 30.02
C GLY A 731 0.93 -35.17 31.27
N LYS A 732 1.41 -33.91 31.17
CA LYS A 732 1.56 -33.04 32.34
C LYS A 732 0.23 -32.34 32.65
N THR A 733 -0.50 -32.95 33.56
CA THR A 733 -1.67 -32.43 34.28
C THR A 733 -1.62 -30.91 34.52
N ILE A 734 -2.49 -30.16 33.84
CA ILE A 734 -3.60 -29.50 34.55
C ILE A 734 -4.88 -30.01 33.88
N ALA A 735 -5.67 -30.70 34.69
CA ALA A 735 -6.83 -31.49 34.32
C ALA A 735 -7.85 -30.73 33.45
N LEU A 736 -8.26 -31.31 32.32
CA LEU A 736 -9.62 -31.28 31.80
C LEU A 736 -9.73 -32.16 30.54
N ALA A 737 -9.92 -33.46 30.79
CA ALA A 737 -10.38 -34.45 29.82
C ALA A 737 -11.56 -35.16 30.52
N HIS A 738 -12.68 -35.52 29.93
CA HIS A 738 -13.10 -35.77 28.56
C HIS A 738 -14.64 -35.74 28.54
N LEU A 739 -15.25 -35.67 27.36
CA LEU A 739 -16.26 -36.64 26.90
C LEU A 739 -16.42 -36.47 25.39
N LYS A 740 -15.82 -37.34 24.58
CA LYS A 740 -16.29 -38.65 24.08
C LYS A 740 -17.58 -38.63 23.25
N ARG A 741 -17.33 -38.94 21.96
CA ARG A 741 -18.05 -39.82 21.01
C ARG A 741 -19.46 -39.43 20.57
N GLY A 742 -19.59 -39.23 19.27
CA GLY A 742 -20.85 -39.28 18.53
C GLY A 742 -20.58 -39.45 17.04
N THR A 743 -20.73 -40.69 16.58
CA THR A 743 -20.67 -41.17 15.20
C THR A 743 -21.49 -40.33 14.22
N GLY A 744 -20.90 -39.92 13.09
CA GLY A 744 -21.63 -39.20 12.05
C GLY A 744 -20.80 -38.97 10.80
N ARG A 745 -20.38 -40.05 10.12
CA ARG A 745 -20.03 -39.97 8.70
C ARG A 745 -21.24 -39.43 7.94
N ALA A 746 -21.09 -38.32 7.23
CA ALA A 746 -21.86 -38.10 6.01
C ALA A 746 -21.06 -38.73 4.85
N ALA A 747 -21.65 -39.74 4.25
CA ALA A 747 -21.13 -40.39 3.04
C ALA A 747 -21.29 -39.45 1.83
N VAL A 748 -20.34 -39.52 0.89
CA VAL A 748 -20.58 -39.18 -0.53
C VAL A 748 -20.93 -40.52 -1.22
N PRO A 749 -21.88 -40.56 -2.17
CA PRO A 749 -22.41 -41.83 -2.68
C PRO A 749 -21.32 -42.68 -3.36
N PRO A 750 -21.28 -44.00 -3.13
CA PRO A 750 -20.56 -44.92 -3.98
C PRO A 750 -21.43 -45.13 -5.23
N HIS A 751 -21.03 -44.57 -6.35
CA HIS A 751 -21.28 -45.02 -7.74
C HIS A 751 -21.10 -43.82 -8.67
N ALA A 752 -19.84 -43.52 -8.95
CA ALA A 752 -19.43 -42.99 -10.24
C ALA A 752 -18.29 -43.88 -10.72
N GLU A 753 -18.57 -45.17 -10.89
CA GLU A 753 -17.76 -45.99 -11.78
C GLU A 753 -18.17 -45.62 -13.20
N GLY A 754 -17.34 -44.80 -13.82
CA GLY A 754 -17.46 -44.32 -15.19
C GLY A 754 -16.19 -43.55 -15.52
N PRO A 755 -15.76 -43.50 -16.80
CA PRO A 755 -14.55 -42.80 -17.17
C PRO A 755 -14.69 -41.32 -16.76
N LEU A 756 -13.80 -40.85 -15.89
CA LEU A 756 -13.83 -39.47 -15.40
C LEU A 756 -13.61 -38.51 -16.57
N MET A 757 -14.49 -37.50 -16.64
CA MET A 757 -14.50 -36.49 -17.69
C MET A 757 -13.18 -35.73 -17.71
N SER A 758 -12.69 -35.44 -18.92
CA SER A 758 -11.59 -34.50 -19.13
C SER A 758 -11.91 -33.15 -18.48
N SER A 759 -10.89 -32.53 -17.86
CA SER A 759 -10.93 -31.17 -17.29
C SER A 759 -11.83 -30.21 -18.08
N PRO A 760 -12.65 -29.38 -17.42
CA PRO A 760 -12.69 -29.07 -15.98
C PRO A 760 -13.68 -29.93 -15.14
N ALA A 761 -13.42 -30.08 -13.83
CA ALA A 761 -14.37 -30.65 -12.87
C ALA A 761 -14.93 -29.57 -11.92
N GLU A 762 -16.25 -29.46 -11.81
CA GLU A 762 -16.94 -28.45 -10.98
C GLU A 762 -17.48 -29.04 -9.68
N VAL A 763 -17.23 -28.37 -8.56
CA VAL A 763 -17.81 -28.68 -7.25
C VAL A 763 -18.63 -27.49 -6.76
N THR A 764 -19.95 -27.65 -6.72
CA THR A 764 -20.89 -26.61 -6.28
C THR A 764 -21.45 -26.92 -4.90
N ALA A 765 -21.50 -25.90 -4.03
CA ALA A 765 -22.13 -26.03 -2.72
C ALA A 765 -22.87 -24.76 -2.31
N SER A 766 -24.05 -24.92 -1.68
CA SER A 766 -24.94 -23.82 -1.29
C SER A 766 -25.13 -23.77 0.23
N ALA A 767 -25.22 -22.57 0.80
CA ALA A 767 -25.43 -22.37 2.23
C ALA A 767 -26.23 -21.08 2.54
N PRO A 768 -26.94 -21.00 3.68
CA PRO A 768 -27.71 -19.81 4.07
C PRO A 768 -26.82 -18.60 4.44
N PRO A 769 -27.37 -17.38 4.57
CA PRO A 769 -26.59 -16.17 4.79
C PRO A 769 -26.16 -16.07 6.25
N LEU A 770 -24.88 -15.72 6.48
CA LEU A 770 -24.36 -15.46 7.82
C LEU A 770 -25.10 -14.28 8.47
N ALA A 771 -25.63 -14.47 9.69
CA ALA A 771 -26.33 -13.40 10.41
C ALA A 771 -25.35 -12.30 10.91
N HIS A 772 -25.76 -11.03 10.81
CA HIS A 772 -24.99 -9.86 11.27
C HIS A 772 -25.01 -9.62 12.79
N THR A 773 -25.46 -10.60 13.58
CA THR A 773 -25.54 -10.50 15.04
C THR A 773 -24.16 -10.66 15.70
N GLU A 774 -24.07 -10.44 17.02
CA GLU A 774 -22.83 -10.70 17.77
C GLU A 774 -22.29 -12.11 17.44
N VAL A 775 -20.97 -12.20 17.19
CA VAL A 775 -20.30 -13.45 16.80
C VAL A 775 -20.73 -14.56 17.76
N PRO A 776 -21.48 -15.59 17.32
CA PRO A 776 -21.99 -16.60 18.24
C PRO A 776 -20.85 -17.20 19.05
N ALA A 777 -21.08 -17.50 20.33
CA ALA A 777 -20.07 -18.12 21.18
C ALA A 777 -19.54 -19.41 20.53
N GLN A 778 -20.44 -20.16 19.86
CA GLN A 778 -20.08 -21.34 19.09
C GLN A 778 -19.03 -21.06 18.01
N VAL A 779 -18.98 -19.87 17.41
CA VAL A 779 -18.00 -19.48 16.37
C VAL A 779 -16.69 -18.98 16.99
N ARG A 780 -16.75 -18.17 18.06
CA ARG A 780 -15.55 -17.65 18.76
C ARG A 780 -14.71 -18.78 19.37
N GLU A 781 -15.40 -19.82 19.79
CA GLU A 781 -14.85 -20.98 20.51
C GLU A 781 -14.86 -22.25 19.65
N HIS A 782 -15.32 -22.18 18.39
CA HIS A 782 -15.42 -23.36 17.52
C HIS A 782 -14.04 -23.99 17.28
N ALA A 783 -13.86 -25.22 17.74
CA ALA A 783 -12.58 -25.91 17.70
C ALA A 783 -11.99 -26.00 16.26
N ALA A 784 -12.83 -26.19 15.24
CA ALA A 784 -12.35 -26.27 13.85
C ALA A 784 -11.89 -24.91 13.28
N LEU A 785 -12.52 -23.79 13.65
CA LEU A 785 -12.08 -22.43 13.28
C LEU A 785 -10.83 -22.00 14.05
N VAL A 786 -10.77 -22.36 15.34
CA VAL A 786 -9.60 -22.17 16.20
C VAL A 786 -8.38 -22.87 15.60
N ALA A 787 -8.55 -24.11 15.13
CA ALA A 787 -7.50 -24.89 14.51
C ALA A 787 -7.13 -24.41 13.10
N ALA A 788 -8.10 -24.05 12.26
CA ALA A 788 -7.84 -23.68 10.86
C ALA A 788 -7.28 -22.26 10.67
N LEU A 789 -7.76 -21.27 11.45
CA LEU A 789 -7.41 -19.86 11.24
C LEU A 789 -6.46 -19.30 12.30
N GLY A 790 -6.38 -19.89 13.49
CA GLY A 790 -5.59 -19.39 14.61
C GLY A 790 -5.96 -17.98 15.11
N GLY A 791 -5.31 -17.56 16.21
CA GLY A 791 -5.45 -16.24 16.83
C GLY A 791 -6.22 -16.22 18.15
N THR A 792 -6.41 -15.04 18.75
CA THR A 792 -7.23 -14.83 19.96
C THR A 792 -8.74 -14.91 19.62
N PRO A 793 -9.64 -15.08 20.60
CA PRO A 793 -11.09 -15.01 20.37
C PRO A 793 -11.52 -13.71 19.66
N THR A 794 -10.81 -12.61 19.94
CA THR A 794 -11.01 -11.30 19.30
C THR A 794 -10.61 -11.31 17.82
N GLU A 795 -9.53 -11.98 17.47
CA GLU A 795 -9.09 -12.15 16.07
C GLU A 795 -10.00 -13.10 15.29
N ARG A 796 -10.50 -14.17 15.92
CA ARG A 796 -11.51 -15.03 15.29
C ARG A 796 -12.85 -14.32 15.12
N ALA A 797 -13.26 -13.52 16.10
CA ALA A 797 -14.42 -12.65 15.96
C ALA A 797 -14.21 -11.62 14.82
N LYS A 798 -12.98 -11.10 14.66
CA LYS A 798 -12.62 -10.24 13.51
C LYS A 798 -12.70 -11.02 12.19
N LYS A 799 -12.19 -12.26 12.13
CA LYS A 799 -12.22 -13.11 10.93
C LYS A 799 -13.62 -13.59 10.56
N TYR A 800 -14.45 -13.97 11.53
CA TYR A 800 -15.88 -14.24 11.32
C TYR A 800 -16.59 -13.00 10.79
N ARG A 801 -16.40 -11.83 11.42
CA ARG A 801 -16.95 -10.56 10.91
C ARG A 801 -16.48 -10.23 9.51
N ASN A 802 -15.25 -10.60 9.13
CA ASN A 802 -14.76 -10.45 7.76
C ASN A 802 -15.42 -11.44 6.79
N ALA A 803 -15.63 -12.69 7.20
CA ALA A 803 -16.35 -13.69 6.42
C ALA A 803 -17.84 -13.33 6.25
N VAL A 804 -18.50 -12.75 7.26
CA VAL A 804 -19.87 -12.19 7.16
C VAL A 804 -19.91 -10.99 6.21
N LYS A 805 -18.90 -10.10 6.24
CA LYS A 805 -18.84 -8.88 5.43
C LYS A 805 -18.51 -9.13 3.96
N SER A 806 -17.69 -10.14 3.65
CA SER A 806 -17.37 -10.52 2.28
C SER A 806 -16.93 -11.99 2.22
N PRO A 807 -17.88 -12.92 2.08
CA PRO A 807 -17.57 -14.34 1.99
C PRO A 807 -16.64 -14.66 0.82
N THR A 808 -16.88 -14.04 -0.34
CA THR A 808 -16.06 -14.19 -1.55
C THR A 808 -14.62 -13.70 -1.32
N ALA A 809 -14.39 -12.54 -0.71
CA ALA A 809 -13.04 -12.07 -0.42
C ALA A 809 -12.33 -12.93 0.63
N TRP A 810 -13.07 -13.50 1.58
CA TRP A 810 -12.52 -14.42 2.56
C TRP A 810 -12.11 -15.76 1.93
N ILE A 811 -12.95 -16.33 1.06
CA ILE A 811 -12.65 -17.54 0.27
C ILE A 811 -11.46 -17.29 -0.68
N ASN A 812 -11.44 -16.15 -1.37
CA ASN A 812 -10.36 -15.78 -2.30
C ASN A 812 -9.03 -15.54 -1.57
N ASN A 813 -9.05 -14.93 -0.39
CA ASN A 813 -7.85 -14.82 0.46
C ASN A 813 -7.38 -16.21 0.94
N LEU A 814 -8.31 -17.11 1.23
CA LEU A 814 -7.98 -18.50 1.59
C LEU A 814 -7.36 -19.26 0.39
N ALA A 815 -7.88 -19.02 -0.82
CA ALA A 815 -7.37 -19.57 -2.08
C ALA A 815 -5.98 -19.00 -2.45
N ALA A 816 -5.74 -17.71 -2.18
CA ALA A 816 -4.47 -17.02 -2.43
C ALA A 816 -3.33 -17.55 -1.54
N VAL A 817 -3.64 -17.97 -0.31
CA VAL A 817 -2.69 -18.63 0.60
C VAL A 817 -2.24 -20.01 0.08
N LEU A 818 -2.92 -20.57 -0.93
CA LEU A 818 -2.70 -21.95 -1.43
C LEU A 818 -1.94 -22.04 -2.77
N HIS A 819 -1.42 -20.95 -3.36
CA HIS A 819 -1.06 -20.91 -4.79
C HIS A 819 0.17 -21.72 -5.27
N SER A 820 -0.03 -22.42 -6.40
CA SER A 820 0.63 -22.04 -7.68
C SER A 820 -0.24 -22.34 -8.92
N ASP A 821 -1.29 -23.16 -8.82
CA ASP A 821 -2.25 -23.43 -9.91
C ASP A 821 -3.64 -23.68 -9.29
N ALA A 822 -4.34 -22.62 -8.88
CA ALA A 822 -5.57 -22.72 -8.09
C ALA A 822 -6.84 -22.84 -8.96
N PRO A 823 -7.91 -23.50 -8.47
CA PRO A 823 -9.19 -23.60 -9.16
C PRO A 823 -9.89 -22.23 -9.27
N GLU A 824 -10.66 -22.02 -10.34
CA GLU A 824 -11.55 -20.86 -10.48
C GLU A 824 -12.71 -21.01 -9.49
N VAL A 825 -12.96 -20.00 -8.68
CA VAL A 825 -14.03 -20.01 -7.68
C VAL A 825 -15.06 -18.97 -8.10
N ASP A 826 -16.22 -19.45 -8.52
CA ASP A 826 -17.36 -18.61 -8.89
C ASP A 826 -18.40 -18.67 -7.77
N THR A 827 -18.69 -17.52 -7.16
CA THR A 827 -19.66 -17.43 -6.05
C THR A 827 -20.86 -16.61 -6.48
N THR A 828 -22.03 -17.23 -6.45
CA THR A 828 -23.30 -16.61 -6.81
C THR A 828 -24.17 -16.46 -5.56
N SER A 829 -24.64 -15.25 -5.28
CA SER A 829 -25.65 -15.04 -4.25
C SER A 829 -26.98 -15.61 -4.74
N ILE A 830 -27.65 -16.42 -3.93
CA ILE A 830 -29.00 -16.95 -4.22
C ILE A 830 -30.00 -16.41 -3.21
N GLU A 831 -31.30 -16.45 -3.53
CA GLU A 831 -32.33 -15.97 -2.61
C GLU A 831 -32.32 -16.81 -1.32
N GLY A 832 -31.95 -16.19 -0.19
CA GLY A 832 -31.79 -16.88 1.10
C GLY A 832 -30.46 -17.61 1.30
N GLY A 833 -29.39 -17.29 0.56
CA GLY A 833 -28.07 -17.88 0.79
C GLY A 833 -27.00 -17.52 -0.25
N TYR A 834 -25.92 -18.29 -0.27
CA TYR A 834 -24.84 -18.20 -1.25
C TYR A 834 -24.58 -19.58 -1.84
N THR A 835 -24.30 -19.64 -3.14
CA THR A 835 -23.79 -20.84 -3.81
C THR A 835 -22.36 -20.56 -4.27
N ALA A 836 -21.42 -21.41 -3.88
CA ALA A 836 -20.03 -21.35 -4.30
C ALA A 836 -19.75 -22.55 -5.21
N THR A 837 -19.42 -22.28 -6.47
CA THR A 837 -18.94 -23.25 -7.45
C THR A 837 -17.43 -23.11 -7.59
N ILE A 838 -16.71 -24.20 -7.38
CA ILE A 838 -15.27 -24.26 -7.56
C ILE A 838 -14.97 -25.13 -8.77
N THR A 839 -14.43 -24.52 -9.81
CA THR A 839 -14.03 -25.17 -11.07
C THR A 839 -12.55 -25.51 -11.01
N ILE A 840 -12.26 -26.80 -10.92
CA ILE A 840 -10.90 -27.33 -10.88
C ILE A 840 -10.43 -27.59 -12.31
N ASN A 841 -9.66 -26.64 -12.85
CA ASN A 841 -9.15 -26.66 -14.22
C ASN A 841 -7.97 -27.65 -14.43
N THR A 842 -7.51 -28.30 -13.37
CA THR A 842 -6.41 -29.28 -13.42
C THR A 842 -6.98 -30.69 -13.62
N PRO A 843 -6.52 -31.48 -14.62
CA PRO A 843 -7.01 -32.85 -14.81
C PRO A 843 -6.75 -33.69 -13.56
N VAL A 844 -7.80 -34.30 -13.00
CA VAL A 844 -7.70 -35.26 -11.90
C VAL A 844 -7.09 -36.55 -12.47
N GLY A 845 -5.76 -36.58 -12.56
CA GLY A 845 -5.03 -37.77 -12.98
C GLY A 845 -5.28 -38.93 -12.03
N ALA A 846 -5.28 -40.16 -12.56
CA ALA A 846 -5.49 -41.39 -11.79
C ALA A 846 -4.63 -41.39 -10.53
N VAL A 847 -5.24 -41.75 -9.39
CA VAL A 847 -4.56 -41.88 -8.11
C VAL A 847 -3.54 -43.01 -8.23
N VAL A 848 -2.29 -42.67 -8.54
CA VAL A 848 -1.16 -43.59 -8.44
C VAL A 848 -0.22 -43.04 -7.39
N GLY A 849 0.12 -43.90 -6.43
CA GLY A 849 0.89 -43.56 -5.24
C GLY A 849 2.32 -43.16 -5.57
N SER A 850 2.56 -41.90 -5.90
CA SER A 850 3.86 -41.25 -5.78
C SER A 850 3.75 -39.72 -5.91
N GLY A 851 3.85 -39.02 -4.78
CA GLY A 851 4.74 -37.86 -4.65
C GLY A 851 4.55 -36.56 -5.44
N ALA A 852 3.49 -36.34 -6.23
CA ALA A 852 3.32 -35.06 -6.95
C ALA A 852 2.24 -34.15 -6.32
N GLY A 853 2.65 -32.91 -6.00
CA GLY A 853 1.89 -31.89 -5.23
C GLY A 853 0.58 -31.38 -5.85
N THR A 854 0.09 -31.94 -6.95
CA THR A 854 -1.16 -31.54 -7.61
C THR A 854 -2.40 -32.11 -6.92
N ASN A 855 -2.38 -33.37 -6.43
CA ASN A 855 -3.54 -33.97 -5.74
C ASN A 855 -3.80 -33.40 -4.33
N GLN A 856 -2.76 -32.91 -3.67
CA GLN A 856 -2.88 -32.30 -2.34
C GLN A 856 -3.52 -30.90 -2.40
N LYS A 857 -3.33 -30.18 -3.52
CA LYS A 857 -3.97 -28.88 -3.80
C LYS A 857 -5.48 -29.03 -3.95
N THR A 858 -5.93 -30.02 -4.73
CA THR A 858 -7.36 -30.34 -4.93
C THR A 858 -8.04 -30.75 -3.63
N ALA A 859 -7.40 -31.61 -2.83
CA ALA A 859 -7.94 -32.01 -1.52
C ALA A 859 -8.02 -30.83 -0.51
N ARG A 860 -7.05 -29.90 -0.55
CA ARG A 860 -7.07 -28.67 0.29
C ARG A 860 -8.13 -27.67 -0.15
N ALA A 861 -8.41 -27.55 -1.44
CA ALA A 861 -9.49 -26.72 -1.97
C ALA A 861 -10.87 -27.27 -1.52
N VAL A 862 -11.07 -28.58 -1.64
CA VAL A 862 -12.30 -29.25 -1.15
C VAL A 862 -12.45 -29.16 0.37
N ALA A 863 -11.37 -29.30 1.14
CA ALA A 863 -11.40 -29.14 2.60
C ALA A 863 -11.67 -27.68 3.04
N SER A 864 -11.10 -26.70 2.32
CA SER A 864 -11.36 -25.27 2.52
C SER A 864 -12.82 -24.93 2.25
N LEU A 865 -13.39 -25.48 1.17
CA LEU A 865 -14.81 -25.38 0.86
C LEU A 865 -15.68 -26.04 1.96
N GLY A 866 -15.26 -27.20 2.49
CA GLY A 866 -15.91 -27.83 3.63
C GLY A 866 -15.92 -26.98 4.90
N ILE A 867 -14.83 -26.26 5.19
CA ILE A 867 -14.73 -25.33 6.34
C ILE A 867 -15.65 -24.13 6.14
N VAL A 868 -15.67 -23.58 4.92
CA VAL A 868 -16.55 -22.48 4.51
C VAL A 868 -18.01 -22.90 4.69
N LEU A 869 -18.42 -24.04 4.13
CA LEU A 869 -19.77 -24.59 4.27
C LEU A 869 -20.16 -24.88 5.71
N HIS A 870 -19.22 -25.36 6.52
CA HIS A 870 -19.51 -25.66 7.92
C HIS A 870 -19.67 -24.38 8.77
N LEU A 871 -18.85 -23.36 8.50
CA LEU A 871 -19.02 -22.01 9.04
C LEU A 871 -20.40 -21.42 8.73
N PHE A 872 -20.87 -21.61 7.51
CA PHE A 872 -22.22 -21.23 7.09
C PHE A 872 -23.33 -22.08 7.70
N SER A 873 -23.06 -23.34 8.07
CA SER A 873 -24.05 -24.22 8.72
C SER A 873 -24.22 -23.98 10.23
N LEU A 874 -23.21 -23.37 10.87
CA LEU A 874 -23.17 -23.07 12.31
C LEU A 874 -23.88 -21.76 12.68
N THR A 875 -24.31 -21.01 11.67
CA THR A 875 -24.95 -19.69 11.75
C THR A 875 -26.31 -19.73 11.09
#